data_AF-A0A1H4TJ53-F1
#
_entry.id   AF-A0A1H4TJ53-F1
#
_cell.length_a   1.000
_cell.length_b   1.000
_cell.length_c   1.000
_cell.angle_alpha   90.00
_cell.angle_beta   90.00
_cell.angle_gamma   90.00
#
_symmetry.space_group_name_H-M   'P 1'
#
loop_
_entity.id
_entity.type
_entity.pdbx_description
1 polymer ?
#
loop_
_entity_poly.entity_id
_entity_poly.type
_entity_poly.pdbx_seq_one_letter_code
_entity_poly.pdbx_strand_id
1 'polypeptide(L)'
;MRAEVLVEQAAEKPTHNAAHGQRDRKLDHALGLDQIAQCALRFARCVAFVAHRRSHYITRALPRAAAFYTSKDMFASDFEEEQYKLRQEKLTKIQELGAQAGLLPLEATYPNSFSFTHTAPQIVDAYADVTGEQLEADKPPVAIAGRVMAHRRQGKAGFAVLQNNGVRLQIYVRKDDVGERAFELYKLLDLGDHIGVQGHLFRTRTGELTVHVTELVFLSKSMLALPDKFHGLTDIELRYRQRYVDLFMDTGEDAAEPSTEEAAADSVNPEAIAAATAPLKRLPARDVFVKRAQVLKALRTYFDSRGYIEVETPMMQPVAGGAAARPFVTHHNTMDMELYLRIAPELYLKRLVVGGLDRVYEINRNFRNEGISTQHNPEFTMLEFYQAYANYNDLMTMTEEIVTFVANEVNGTTLINFPLPKGPRAGEMVEIDLGKWTKLSMKEAIIKWWPKEYGAALSKDDFNERSLFGQAIVRAAQSAGGDASSDWVEASSETSGSWIKSGDQMQLMTAEKRGEYLRARALKQIHDAHMGGAPLGKSISDLFEVLAEEHLIQPHIIYDFPLAVSPLSKVKPDEPDWVERFEFYIGGFEIGNAFSELNDPEDQRRRFEDQLHEKERGDDEAHAMDADYVRALAYGLPPTGGEGIGIDRLTMLLTGSRSIRDVILFPLLRPAKKPVLEKSDEPTA
;
A
#
# COMPACT_ATOMS: atom_id res chain seq x y z
N MET A 1 -52.01 -10.71 -18.56
CA MET A 1 -53.29 -9.99 -18.36
C MET A 1 -53.76 -10.25 -16.95
N ARG A 2 -54.27 -9.21 -16.24
CA ARG A 2 -54.98 -9.25 -14.93
C ARG A 2 -54.63 -10.35 -13.92
N ALA A 3 -54.03 -9.92 -12.81
CA ALA A 3 -54.44 -10.33 -11.47
C ALA A 3 -54.56 -9.06 -10.62
N GLU A 4 -55.70 -8.87 -9.96
CA GLU A 4 -55.96 -7.88 -8.90
C GLU A 4 -56.26 -8.66 -7.60
N VAL A 5 -56.66 -7.98 -6.52
CA VAL A 5 -57.29 -8.57 -5.30
C VAL A 5 -56.28 -9.36 -4.41
N LEU A 6 -56.17 -9.17 -3.08
CA LEU A 6 -56.83 -8.27 -2.12
C LEU A 6 -55.91 -8.09 -0.89
N VAL A 7 -55.86 -6.89 -0.30
CA VAL A 7 -55.87 -6.69 1.17
C VAL A 7 -56.62 -5.39 1.44
N GLU A 8 -57.65 -5.43 2.27
CA GLU A 8 -58.37 -4.24 2.76
C GLU A 8 -58.79 -4.46 4.22
N GLN A 9 -58.95 -3.34 4.95
CA GLN A 9 -59.64 -3.21 6.24
C GLN A 9 -58.92 -3.69 7.52
N ALA A 10 -59.05 -3.00 8.67
CA ALA A 10 -59.51 -1.62 8.90
C ALA A 10 -59.17 -1.09 10.31
N ALA A 11 -59.03 0.24 10.40
CA ALA A 11 -59.36 1.11 11.55
C ALA A 11 -58.58 0.89 12.88
N GLU A 12 -58.61 1.77 13.90
CA GLU A 12 -59.43 2.99 14.14
C GLU A 12 -58.61 4.27 14.43
N LYS A 13 -59.32 5.41 14.44
CA LYS A 13 -58.95 6.79 14.83
C LYS A 13 -59.93 7.24 15.96
N PRO A 14 -59.97 8.47 16.53
CA PRO A 14 -59.28 9.75 16.22
C PRO A 14 -58.55 10.39 17.45
N THR A 15 -57.84 11.51 17.38
CA THR A 15 -58.21 12.96 17.22
C THR A 15 -56.92 13.80 17.23
N HIS A 16 -56.76 15.11 16.95
CA HIS A 16 -57.50 16.31 16.43
C HIS A 16 -56.36 17.34 16.07
N ASN A 17 -56.47 18.46 15.34
CA ASN A 17 -57.56 19.13 14.62
C ASN A 17 -57.00 20.08 13.52
N ALA A 18 -57.85 20.45 12.56
CA ALA A 18 -58.18 21.84 12.12
C ALA A 18 -57.14 23.00 12.22
N ALA A 19 -57.04 23.96 11.28
CA ALA A 19 -57.74 24.28 10.01
C ALA A 19 -56.76 25.11 9.11
N HIS A 20 -56.99 25.55 7.85
CA HIS A 20 -58.13 25.68 6.92
C HIS A 20 -57.72 25.10 5.53
N GLY A 21 -58.51 24.96 4.44
CA GLY A 21 -59.69 25.69 3.94
C GLY A 21 -59.25 26.82 2.97
N GLN A 22 -59.72 26.96 1.72
CA GLN A 22 -60.97 26.47 1.09
C GLN A 22 -60.92 26.39 -0.46
N ARG A 23 -61.70 25.43 -1.02
CA ARG A 23 -62.53 25.52 -2.26
C ARG A 23 -61.86 25.69 -3.65
N ASP A 24 -62.50 25.36 -4.79
CA ASP A 24 -63.56 24.39 -5.16
C ASP A 24 -63.76 24.39 -6.71
N ARG A 25 -64.35 23.33 -7.26
CA ARG A 25 -65.07 23.20 -8.56
C ARG A 25 -64.38 22.61 -9.81
N LYS A 26 -64.84 21.38 -10.09
CA LYS A 26 -65.39 20.85 -11.37
C LYS A 26 -64.46 20.61 -12.57
N LEU A 27 -64.62 19.41 -13.13
CA LEU A 27 -64.25 19.07 -14.51
C LEU A 27 -65.22 19.73 -15.50
N ASP A 28 -64.74 19.92 -16.74
CA ASP A 28 -65.55 19.72 -17.94
C ASP A 28 -64.72 18.93 -18.98
N HIS A 29 -65.37 18.09 -19.79
CA HIS A 29 -64.70 16.99 -20.51
C HIS A 29 -64.63 17.25 -22.03
N ALA A 30 -63.56 17.90 -22.52
CA ALA A 30 -63.36 18.16 -23.94
C ALA A 30 -61.87 18.28 -24.36
N LEU A 31 -61.58 18.14 -25.67
CA LEU A 31 -60.31 18.48 -26.35
C LEU A 31 -59.06 17.62 -26.06
N GLY A 32 -59.23 16.31 -25.87
CA GLY A 32 -58.15 15.33 -25.66
C GLY A 32 -57.30 14.92 -26.89
N LEU A 33 -57.02 15.84 -27.83
CA LEU A 33 -56.16 15.55 -29.01
C LEU A 33 -55.08 16.62 -29.25
N ASP A 34 -55.41 17.90 -29.09
CA ASP A 34 -54.50 18.99 -29.48
C ASP A 34 -53.30 19.14 -28.52
N GLN A 35 -53.48 18.82 -27.23
CA GLN A 35 -52.36 18.77 -26.26
C GLN A 35 -51.33 17.67 -26.60
N ILE A 36 -51.75 16.55 -27.20
CA ILE A 36 -50.84 15.46 -27.59
C ILE A 36 -49.95 15.93 -28.75
N ALA A 37 -50.53 16.63 -29.74
CA ALA A 37 -49.79 17.25 -30.83
C ALA A 37 -48.80 18.32 -30.33
N GLN A 38 -49.20 19.16 -29.36
CA GLN A 38 -48.33 20.19 -28.79
C GLN A 38 -47.17 19.60 -27.96
N CYS A 39 -47.38 18.49 -27.25
CA CYS A 39 -46.30 17.74 -26.59
C CYS A 39 -45.30 17.15 -27.60
N ALA A 40 -45.78 16.54 -28.69
CA ALA A 40 -44.92 16.03 -29.76
C ALA A 40 -44.09 17.14 -30.41
N LEU A 41 -44.68 18.31 -30.68
CA LEU A 41 -43.97 19.47 -31.25
C LEU A 41 -42.91 20.03 -30.30
N ARG A 42 -43.16 20.04 -28.98
CA ARG A 42 -42.15 20.44 -27.99
C ARG A 42 -40.99 19.44 -27.95
N PHE A 43 -41.26 18.14 -27.96
CA PHE A 43 -40.22 17.11 -27.97
C PHE A 43 -39.34 17.19 -29.23
N ALA A 44 -39.95 17.35 -30.41
CA ALA A 44 -39.24 17.55 -31.67
C ALA A 44 -38.36 18.81 -31.65
N ARG A 45 -38.84 19.92 -31.06
CA ARG A 45 -38.03 21.15 -30.90
C ARG A 45 -36.87 20.97 -29.92
N CYS A 46 -37.02 20.19 -28.85
CA CYS A 46 -35.91 19.86 -27.96
C CYS A 46 -34.82 19.03 -28.69
N VAL A 47 -35.22 18.01 -29.46
CA VAL A 47 -34.27 17.21 -30.27
C VAL A 47 -33.55 18.08 -31.31
N ALA A 48 -34.26 18.98 -31.99
CA ALA A 48 -33.65 19.92 -32.94
C ALA A 48 -32.66 20.91 -32.28
N PHE A 49 -32.98 21.40 -31.08
CA PHE A 49 -32.09 22.31 -30.34
C PHE A 49 -30.79 21.61 -29.87
N VAL A 50 -30.89 20.35 -29.43
CA VAL A 50 -29.72 19.50 -29.11
C VAL A 50 -28.89 19.18 -30.35
N ALA A 51 -29.54 18.93 -31.50
CA ALA A 51 -28.83 18.69 -32.76
C ALA A 51 -28.06 19.92 -33.25
N HIS A 52 -28.66 21.11 -33.24
CA HIS A 52 -28.06 22.28 -33.89
C HIS A 52 -26.89 22.91 -33.13
N ARG A 53 -26.79 22.71 -31.80
CA ARG A 53 -25.61 23.16 -31.01
C ARG A 53 -24.39 22.23 -31.09
N ARG A 54 -24.46 21.06 -31.73
CA ARG A 54 -23.29 20.16 -31.89
C ARG A 54 -22.28 20.60 -32.96
N SER A 55 -22.60 21.57 -33.81
CA SER A 55 -21.79 21.86 -35.02
C SER A 55 -20.65 22.88 -34.87
N HIS A 56 -20.41 23.46 -33.68
CA HIS A 56 -19.42 24.55 -33.50
C HIS A 56 -18.39 24.38 -32.37
N TYR A 57 -18.27 23.18 -31.78
CA TYR A 57 -17.23 22.89 -30.76
C TYR A 57 -16.40 21.61 -31.04
N ILE A 58 -16.31 21.18 -32.31
CA ILE A 58 -15.51 20.01 -32.73
C ILE A 58 -14.36 20.44 -33.67
N THR A 59 -13.64 21.49 -33.30
CA THR A 59 -12.38 21.94 -33.96
C THR A 59 -11.31 22.42 -32.96
N ARG A 60 -11.33 21.93 -31.71
CA ARG A 60 -10.10 21.80 -30.91
C ARG A 60 -9.65 20.35 -30.98
N ALA A 61 -8.36 20.12 -31.25
CA ALA A 61 -7.82 18.79 -31.42
C ALA A 61 -7.93 17.99 -30.11
N LEU A 62 -8.71 16.91 -30.12
CA LEU A 62 -8.57 15.87 -29.11
C LEU A 62 -7.13 15.32 -29.17
N PRO A 63 -6.43 15.17 -28.04
CA PRO A 63 -5.12 14.53 -28.04
C PRO A 63 -5.25 13.10 -28.60
N ARG A 64 -4.28 12.68 -29.42
CA ARG A 64 -4.21 11.33 -30.03
C ARG A 64 -3.88 10.26 -28.97
N ALA A 65 -4.80 10.03 -28.04
CA ALA A 65 -4.68 9.08 -26.94
C ALA A 65 -5.92 8.18 -26.75
N ALA A 66 -6.93 8.30 -27.61
CA ALA A 66 -7.99 7.30 -27.75
C ALA A 66 -7.45 6.07 -28.49
N ALA A 67 -6.55 5.33 -27.83
CA ALA A 67 -6.13 4.01 -28.29
C ALA A 67 -7.32 3.06 -28.17
N PHE A 68 -7.92 2.69 -29.30
CA PHE A 68 -8.88 1.60 -29.34
C PHE A 68 -8.15 0.33 -28.91
N TYR A 69 -8.49 -0.21 -27.73
CA TYR A 69 -8.08 -1.55 -27.33
C TYR A 69 -8.61 -2.53 -28.38
N THR A 70 -7.71 -3.13 -29.14
CA THR A 70 -8.06 -4.22 -30.05
C THR A 70 -8.18 -5.51 -29.25
N SER A 71 -8.82 -6.55 -29.79
CA SER A 71 -8.86 -7.86 -29.12
C SER A 71 -7.47 -8.46 -28.91
N LYS A 72 -6.48 -8.04 -29.72
CA LYS A 72 -5.06 -8.42 -29.55
C LYS A 72 -4.35 -7.70 -28.40
N ASP A 73 -4.90 -6.60 -27.87
CA ASP A 73 -4.38 -5.96 -26.66
C ASP A 73 -4.87 -6.64 -25.36
N MET A 74 -5.70 -7.69 -25.46
CA MET A 74 -6.30 -8.39 -24.32
C MET A 74 -5.54 -9.66 -23.88
N PHE A 75 -4.69 -10.22 -24.75
CA PHE A 75 -4.01 -11.50 -24.54
C PHE A 75 -2.49 -11.33 -24.53
N ALA A 76 -1.79 -12.05 -23.66
CA ALA A 76 -0.34 -12.08 -23.60
C ALA A 76 0.29 -13.07 -24.62
N SER A 77 -0.49 -14.00 -25.18
CA SER A 77 -0.03 -14.99 -26.16
C SER A 77 -1.18 -15.58 -26.99
N ASP A 78 -0.86 -16.14 -28.16
CA ASP A 78 -1.85 -16.86 -28.98
C ASP A 78 -2.46 -18.07 -28.23
N PHE A 79 -1.67 -18.75 -27.37
CA PHE A 79 -2.16 -19.81 -26.49
C PHE A 79 -3.24 -19.32 -25.53
N GLU A 80 -3.12 -18.11 -24.99
CA GLU A 80 -4.13 -17.53 -24.12
C GLU A 80 -5.41 -17.18 -24.89
N GLU A 81 -5.29 -16.69 -26.13
CA GLU A 81 -6.43 -16.47 -27.03
C GLU A 81 -7.15 -17.80 -27.39
N GLU A 82 -6.39 -18.88 -27.64
CA GLU A 82 -6.95 -20.23 -27.85
C GLU A 82 -7.65 -20.78 -26.60
N GLN A 83 -7.05 -20.65 -25.42
CA GLN A 83 -7.68 -21.03 -24.16
C GLN A 83 -8.98 -20.25 -23.92
N TYR A 84 -8.99 -18.94 -24.19
CA TYR A 84 -10.18 -18.11 -24.07
C TYR A 84 -11.32 -18.62 -24.96
N LYS A 85 -11.04 -18.88 -26.26
CA LYS A 85 -12.01 -19.46 -27.21
C LYS A 85 -12.56 -20.81 -26.73
N LEU A 86 -11.68 -21.72 -26.28
CA LEU A 86 -12.09 -23.02 -25.73
C LEU A 86 -12.98 -22.88 -24.49
N ARG A 87 -12.73 -21.87 -23.64
CA ARG A 87 -13.58 -21.58 -22.47
C ARG A 87 -14.91 -20.91 -22.85
N GLN A 88 -14.98 -20.15 -23.95
CA GLN A 88 -16.26 -19.69 -24.51
C GLN A 88 -17.11 -20.87 -24.98
N GLU A 89 -16.55 -21.85 -25.70
CA GLU A 89 -17.29 -23.05 -26.11
C GLU A 89 -17.84 -23.85 -24.92
N LYS A 90 -17.04 -24.01 -23.86
CA LYS A 90 -17.50 -24.64 -22.61
C LYS A 90 -18.62 -23.83 -21.96
N LEU A 91 -18.55 -22.50 -22.02
CA LEU A 91 -19.59 -21.64 -21.47
C LEU A 91 -20.93 -21.81 -22.20
N THR A 92 -20.94 -21.95 -23.52
CA THR A 92 -22.14 -22.30 -24.29
C THR A 92 -22.73 -23.64 -23.84
N LYS A 93 -21.88 -24.66 -23.65
CA LYS A 93 -22.31 -25.99 -23.16
C LYS A 93 -22.87 -25.94 -21.72
N ILE A 94 -22.38 -25.01 -20.90
CA ILE A 94 -22.96 -24.73 -19.57
C ILE A 94 -24.34 -24.07 -19.70
N GLN A 95 -24.55 -23.15 -20.65
CA GLN A 95 -25.87 -22.57 -20.95
C GLN A 95 -26.86 -23.62 -21.45
N GLU A 96 -26.43 -24.55 -22.30
CA GLU A 96 -27.24 -25.67 -22.78
C GLU A 96 -27.71 -26.58 -21.62
N LEU A 97 -26.82 -26.90 -20.67
CA LEU A 97 -27.17 -27.64 -19.45
C LEU A 97 -28.09 -26.82 -18.52
N GLY A 98 -27.92 -25.50 -18.44
CA GLY A 98 -28.80 -24.61 -17.69
C GLY A 98 -30.21 -24.50 -18.30
N ALA A 99 -30.32 -24.46 -19.63
CA ALA A 99 -31.61 -24.48 -20.31
C ALA A 99 -32.37 -25.80 -20.07
N GLN A 100 -31.66 -26.94 -19.96
CA GLN A 100 -32.22 -28.23 -19.51
C GLN A 100 -32.66 -28.23 -18.03
N ALA A 101 -32.32 -27.19 -17.27
CA ALA A 101 -32.81 -26.94 -15.91
C ALA A 101 -33.96 -25.92 -15.85
N GLY A 102 -34.34 -25.31 -16.99
CA GLY A 102 -35.29 -24.20 -17.04
C GLY A 102 -34.69 -22.84 -16.68
N LEU A 103 -33.36 -22.74 -16.52
CA LEU A 103 -32.66 -21.48 -16.23
C LEU A 103 -32.47 -20.65 -17.51
N LEU A 104 -32.48 -19.33 -17.36
CA LEU A 104 -32.09 -18.41 -18.42
C LEU A 104 -30.57 -18.48 -18.67
N PRO A 105 -30.07 -18.13 -19.87
CA PRO A 105 -28.65 -18.27 -20.21
C PRO A 105 -27.68 -17.48 -19.31
N LEU A 106 -28.13 -16.40 -18.66
CA LEU A 106 -27.35 -15.66 -17.67
C LEU A 106 -27.40 -16.32 -16.29
N GLU A 107 -28.56 -16.84 -15.86
CA GLU A 107 -28.69 -17.58 -14.59
C GLU A 107 -27.86 -18.87 -14.59
N ALA A 108 -27.67 -19.47 -15.77
CA ALA A 108 -26.85 -20.66 -15.98
C ALA A 108 -25.33 -20.41 -15.88
N THR A 109 -24.85 -19.17 -16.10
CA THR A 109 -23.41 -18.87 -16.22
C THR A 109 -22.88 -17.78 -15.29
N TYR A 110 -23.72 -16.81 -14.95
CA TYR A 110 -23.43 -15.67 -14.08
C TYR A 110 -24.69 -15.33 -13.24
N PRO A 111 -25.18 -16.26 -12.39
CA PRO A 111 -26.33 -16.02 -11.53
C PRO A 111 -26.09 -14.84 -10.58
N ASN A 112 -27.14 -14.06 -10.32
CA ASN A 112 -27.08 -12.85 -9.49
C ASN A 112 -26.71 -13.12 -8.01
N SER A 113 -26.89 -14.35 -7.52
CA SER A 113 -26.56 -14.75 -6.16
C SER A 113 -26.43 -16.27 -6.02
N PHE A 114 -25.83 -16.73 -4.92
CA PHE A 114 -25.86 -18.10 -4.45
C PHE A 114 -25.99 -18.09 -2.92
N SER A 115 -26.98 -18.83 -2.39
CA SER A 115 -27.20 -18.95 -0.95
C SER A 115 -26.24 -19.98 -0.35
N PHE A 116 -25.31 -19.52 0.48
CA PHE A 116 -24.37 -20.37 1.22
C PHE A 116 -24.69 -20.33 2.73
N THR A 117 -24.28 -21.36 3.47
CA THR A 117 -24.43 -21.42 4.94
C THR A 117 -23.11 -21.20 5.68
N HIS A 118 -21.97 -21.52 5.06
CA HIS A 118 -20.64 -21.37 5.67
C HIS A 118 -19.60 -20.89 4.65
N THR A 119 -18.57 -20.20 5.14
CA THR A 119 -17.31 -19.99 4.40
C THR A 119 -16.34 -21.15 4.62
N ALA A 120 -15.32 -21.30 3.77
CA ALA A 120 -14.35 -22.39 3.93
C ALA A 120 -13.55 -22.31 5.25
N PRO A 121 -13.10 -21.12 5.73
CA PRO A 121 -12.51 -20.99 7.07
C PRO A 121 -13.45 -21.49 8.17
N GLN A 122 -14.71 -21.02 8.20
CA GLN A 122 -15.68 -21.44 9.23
C GLN A 122 -15.92 -22.96 9.30
N ILE A 123 -15.82 -23.68 8.18
CA ILE A 123 -15.87 -25.15 8.20
C ILE A 123 -14.59 -25.76 8.77
N VAL A 124 -13.41 -25.25 8.40
CA VAL A 124 -12.15 -25.74 8.95
C VAL A 124 -12.09 -25.44 10.45
N ASP A 125 -12.32 -24.20 10.87
CA ASP A 125 -12.26 -23.76 12.27
C ASP A 125 -13.23 -24.53 13.18
N ALA A 126 -14.41 -24.93 12.68
CA ALA A 126 -15.41 -25.66 13.45
C ALA A 126 -15.32 -27.20 13.37
N TYR A 127 -14.69 -27.76 12.34
CA TYR A 127 -14.69 -29.21 12.10
C TYR A 127 -13.29 -29.84 11.88
N ALA A 128 -12.19 -29.07 12.00
CA ALA A 128 -10.82 -29.55 11.82
C ALA A 128 -10.47 -30.76 12.71
N ASP A 129 -10.96 -30.80 13.94
CA ASP A 129 -10.69 -31.87 14.92
C ASP A 129 -11.82 -32.92 15.05
N VAL A 130 -12.98 -32.71 14.41
CA VAL A 130 -14.15 -33.60 14.50
C VAL A 130 -13.90 -34.90 13.71
N THR A 131 -14.11 -36.06 14.32
CA THR A 131 -13.73 -37.35 13.72
C THR A 131 -14.61 -37.74 12.53
N GLY A 132 -14.12 -38.64 11.68
CA GLY A 132 -14.91 -39.17 10.55
C GLY A 132 -16.17 -39.93 11.00
N GLU A 133 -16.14 -40.54 12.19
CA GLU A 133 -17.28 -41.26 12.77
C GLU A 133 -18.37 -40.28 13.26
N GLN A 134 -17.98 -39.17 13.88
CA GLN A 134 -18.90 -38.09 14.27
C GLN A 134 -19.55 -37.45 13.04
N LEU A 135 -18.76 -37.12 12.01
CA LEU A 135 -19.29 -36.55 10.77
C LEU A 135 -20.21 -37.50 10.00
N GLU A 136 -19.97 -38.81 10.02
CA GLU A 136 -20.85 -39.80 9.40
C GLU A 136 -22.14 -40.06 10.21
N ALA A 137 -22.14 -39.78 11.52
CA ALA A 137 -23.33 -39.83 12.36
C ALA A 137 -24.21 -38.58 12.21
N ASP A 138 -23.62 -37.38 12.32
CA ASP A 138 -24.35 -36.10 12.33
C ASP A 138 -24.63 -35.54 10.92
N LYS A 139 -23.79 -35.92 9.94
CA LYS A 139 -23.76 -35.43 8.55
C LYS A 139 -24.03 -33.92 8.40
N PRO A 140 -23.19 -33.04 9.00
CA PRO A 140 -23.46 -31.60 9.07
C PRO A 140 -23.70 -30.99 7.67
N PRO A 141 -24.90 -30.42 7.40
CA PRO A 141 -25.25 -29.92 6.08
C PRO A 141 -24.59 -28.57 5.82
N VAL A 142 -23.93 -28.45 4.66
CA VAL A 142 -23.17 -27.25 4.28
C VAL A 142 -23.49 -26.85 2.84
N ALA A 143 -23.67 -25.55 2.64
CA ALA A 143 -23.67 -24.91 1.34
C ALA A 143 -22.50 -23.91 1.31
N ILE A 144 -21.62 -24.00 0.32
CA ILE A 144 -20.41 -23.19 0.19
C ILE A 144 -20.22 -22.73 -1.26
N ALA A 145 -19.45 -21.66 -1.46
CA ALA A 145 -18.98 -21.23 -2.77
C ALA A 145 -17.48 -20.93 -2.75
N GLY A 146 -16.79 -21.18 -3.87
CA GLY A 146 -15.35 -20.92 -3.96
C GLY A 146 -14.77 -21.13 -5.36
N ARG A 147 -13.48 -20.77 -5.50
CA ARG A 147 -12.70 -20.89 -6.73
C ARG A 147 -12.13 -22.31 -6.87
N VAL A 148 -12.28 -22.95 -8.03
CA VAL A 148 -11.73 -24.28 -8.33
C VAL A 148 -10.21 -24.20 -8.53
N MET A 149 -9.44 -24.64 -7.53
CA MET A 149 -7.96 -24.64 -7.57
C MET A 149 -7.36 -26.00 -7.97
N ALA A 150 -8.07 -27.09 -7.65
CA ALA A 150 -7.77 -28.41 -8.15
C ALA A 150 -9.05 -29.10 -8.63
N HIS A 151 -8.90 -29.97 -9.63
CA HIS A 151 -9.98 -30.73 -10.25
C HIS A 151 -9.39 -32.06 -10.72
N ARG A 152 -9.89 -33.17 -10.19
CA ARG A 152 -9.43 -34.54 -10.44
C ARG A 152 -10.66 -35.40 -10.75
N ARG A 153 -10.59 -36.25 -11.79
CA ARG A 153 -11.72 -37.06 -12.28
C ARG A 153 -11.35 -38.54 -12.29
N GLN A 154 -12.28 -39.39 -11.86
CA GLN A 154 -12.12 -40.84 -11.74
C GLN A 154 -13.44 -41.53 -12.14
N GLY A 155 -13.67 -41.66 -13.45
CA GLY A 155 -14.86 -42.31 -14.00
C GLY A 155 -16.17 -41.59 -13.65
N LYS A 156 -17.00 -42.21 -12.80
CA LYS A 156 -18.27 -41.67 -12.29
C LYS A 156 -18.13 -40.72 -11.08
N ALA A 157 -16.92 -40.50 -10.58
CA ALA A 157 -16.67 -39.61 -9.45
C ALA A 157 -15.48 -38.69 -9.69
N GLY A 158 -15.26 -37.74 -8.78
CA GLY A 158 -14.10 -36.86 -8.79
C GLY A 158 -13.95 -36.10 -7.48
N PHE A 159 -12.76 -35.50 -7.33
CA PHE A 159 -12.43 -34.60 -6.25
C PHE A 159 -12.02 -33.25 -6.83
N ALA A 160 -12.52 -32.16 -6.25
CA ALA A 160 -12.05 -30.82 -6.55
C ALA A 160 -11.72 -30.09 -5.24
N VAL A 161 -10.95 -29.01 -5.33
CA VAL A 161 -10.60 -28.18 -4.16
C VAL A 161 -11.11 -26.77 -4.44
N LEU A 162 -11.98 -26.29 -3.56
CA LEU A 162 -12.50 -24.93 -3.60
C LEU A 162 -11.70 -24.05 -2.64
N GLN A 163 -11.29 -22.88 -3.11
CA GLN A 163 -10.68 -21.84 -2.28
C GLN A 163 -11.68 -20.73 -2.01
N ASN A 164 -11.80 -20.35 -0.74
CA ASN A 164 -12.65 -19.25 -0.28
C ASN A 164 -11.98 -18.57 0.92
N ASN A 165 -11.89 -17.23 0.90
CA ASN A 165 -11.22 -16.43 1.92
C ASN A 165 -9.78 -16.89 2.26
N GLY A 166 -9.04 -17.42 1.27
CA GLY A 166 -7.67 -17.95 1.41
C GLY A 166 -7.62 -19.47 1.66
N VAL A 167 -8.49 -19.97 2.54
CA VAL A 167 -8.59 -21.39 2.91
C VAL A 167 -9.04 -22.25 1.72
N ARG A 168 -8.47 -23.45 1.62
CA ARG A 168 -8.77 -24.47 0.61
C ARG A 168 -9.49 -25.65 1.27
N LEU A 169 -10.64 -26.07 0.72
CA LEU A 169 -11.46 -27.18 1.21
C LEU A 169 -11.77 -28.15 0.07
N GLN A 170 -11.68 -29.46 0.32
CA GLN A 170 -11.99 -30.46 -0.69
C GLN A 170 -13.50 -30.69 -0.83
N ILE A 171 -13.93 -30.97 -2.07
CA ILE A 171 -15.27 -31.43 -2.41
C ILE A 171 -15.18 -32.78 -3.15
N TYR A 172 -16.13 -33.67 -2.87
CA TYR A 172 -16.29 -34.95 -3.55
C TYR A 172 -17.60 -34.92 -4.35
N VAL A 173 -17.51 -35.20 -5.65
CA VAL A 173 -18.64 -35.18 -6.58
C VAL A 173 -18.78 -36.56 -7.22
N ARG A 174 -19.90 -37.25 -6.97
CA ARG A 174 -20.23 -38.54 -7.57
C ARG A 174 -21.53 -38.43 -8.37
N LYS A 175 -21.49 -38.93 -9.61
CA LYS A 175 -22.58 -38.84 -10.60
C LYS A 175 -23.93 -39.34 -10.08
N ASP A 176 -23.89 -40.41 -9.28
CA ASP A 176 -25.09 -41.10 -8.84
C ASP A 176 -25.84 -40.32 -7.73
N ASP A 177 -25.24 -39.27 -7.13
CA ASP A 177 -25.89 -38.37 -6.15
C ASP A 177 -26.30 -37.02 -6.75
N VAL A 178 -25.43 -36.40 -7.56
CA VAL A 178 -25.71 -35.08 -8.19
C VAL A 178 -26.53 -35.20 -9.48
N GLY A 179 -26.67 -36.42 -10.02
CA GLY A 179 -27.35 -36.70 -11.29
C GLY A 179 -26.53 -36.34 -12.53
N GLU A 180 -27.00 -36.84 -13.68
CA GLU A 180 -26.31 -36.70 -14.99
C GLU A 180 -25.96 -35.24 -15.32
N ARG A 181 -26.94 -34.33 -15.29
CA ARG A 181 -26.78 -32.93 -15.70
C ARG A 181 -25.73 -32.18 -14.88
N ALA A 182 -25.72 -32.34 -13.56
CA ALA A 182 -24.72 -31.70 -12.70
C ALA A 182 -23.34 -32.38 -12.81
N PHE A 183 -23.29 -33.68 -13.14
CA PHE A 183 -22.04 -34.36 -13.43
C PHE A 183 -21.46 -33.97 -14.80
N GLU A 184 -22.28 -33.69 -15.82
CA GLU A 184 -21.83 -33.05 -17.08
C GLU A 184 -21.42 -31.59 -16.87
N LEU A 185 -22.03 -30.86 -15.93
CA LEU A 185 -21.57 -29.53 -15.51
C LEU A 185 -20.19 -29.60 -14.84
N TYR A 186 -19.98 -30.53 -13.91
CA TYR A 186 -18.66 -30.90 -13.39
C TYR A 186 -17.70 -31.31 -14.53
N LYS A 187 -18.25 -31.96 -15.57
CA LYS A 187 -17.63 -32.25 -16.88
C LYS A 187 -16.98 -31.03 -17.57
N LEU A 188 -17.47 -29.80 -17.32
CA LEU A 188 -17.09 -28.56 -18.02
C LEU A 188 -16.31 -27.54 -17.16
N LEU A 189 -16.08 -27.81 -15.86
CA LEU A 189 -15.34 -26.91 -14.97
C LEU A 189 -13.84 -26.88 -15.28
N ASP A 190 -13.29 -25.68 -15.34
CA ASP A 190 -11.86 -25.39 -15.47
C ASP A 190 -11.27 -24.81 -14.19
N LEU A 191 -9.95 -24.71 -14.15
CA LEU A 191 -9.22 -24.08 -13.05
C LEU A 191 -9.48 -22.58 -13.05
N GLY A 192 -9.79 -22.04 -11.87
CA GLY A 192 -10.16 -20.65 -11.66
C GLY A 192 -11.66 -20.38 -11.70
N ASP A 193 -12.50 -21.30 -12.20
CA ASP A 193 -13.96 -21.15 -12.20
C ASP A 193 -14.51 -21.03 -10.77
N HIS A 194 -15.62 -20.31 -10.60
CA HIS A 194 -16.35 -20.27 -9.34
C HIS A 194 -17.59 -21.16 -9.41
N ILE A 195 -17.76 -22.00 -8.38
CA ILE A 195 -18.96 -22.82 -8.20
C ILE A 195 -19.51 -22.67 -6.78
N GLY A 196 -20.81 -22.88 -6.65
CA GLY A 196 -21.49 -23.17 -5.40
C GLY A 196 -21.77 -24.66 -5.30
N VAL A 197 -21.67 -25.24 -4.11
CA VAL A 197 -22.08 -26.63 -3.85
C VAL A 197 -22.87 -26.72 -2.57
N GLN A 198 -23.84 -27.63 -2.55
CA GLN A 198 -24.55 -28.05 -1.34
C GLN A 198 -24.27 -29.53 -1.08
N GLY A 199 -24.21 -29.93 0.19
CA GLY A 199 -23.87 -31.29 0.59
C GLY A 199 -23.75 -31.46 2.11
N HIS A 200 -23.01 -32.46 2.55
CA HIS A 200 -22.70 -32.70 3.95
C HIS A 200 -21.20 -32.93 4.17
N LEU A 201 -20.70 -32.64 5.37
CA LEU A 201 -19.30 -32.89 5.74
C LEU A 201 -19.05 -34.38 6.02
N PHE A 202 -17.88 -34.87 5.57
CA PHE A 202 -17.32 -36.17 5.92
C PHE A 202 -15.79 -36.13 5.87
N ARG A 203 -15.12 -37.23 6.23
CA ARG A 203 -13.68 -37.42 5.97
C ARG A 203 -13.45 -38.53 4.97
N THR A 204 -12.50 -38.31 4.06
CA THR A 204 -12.01 -39.36 3.17
C THR A 204 -11.25 -40.44 3.96
N ARG A 205 -10.90 -41.55 3.28
CA ARG A 205 -10.03 -42.59 3.84
C ARG A 205 -8.61 -42.11 4.21
N THR A 206 -8.21 -40.91 3.76
CA THR A 206 -6.95 -40.24 4.14
C THR A 206 -7.13 -39.21 5.26
N GLY A 207 -8.31 -39.15 5.89
CA GLY A 207 -8.62 -38.23 6.99
C GLY A 207 -9.01 -36.81 6.55
N GLU A 208 -9.01 -36.52 5.24
CA GLU A 208 -9.19 -35.18 4.68
C GLU A 208 -10.66 -34.72 4.79
N LEU A 209 -10.89 -33.61 5.50
CA LEU A 209 -12.20 -32.98 5.65
C LEU A 209 -12.73 -32.54 4.28
N THR A 210 -13.90 -33.06 3.89
CA THR A 210 -14.42 -32.95 2.53
C THR A 210 -15.94 -32.75 2.54
N VAL A 211 -16.46 -31.94 1.61
CA VAL A 211 -17.92 -31.85 1.35
C VAL A 211 -18.33 -32.96 0.39
N HIS A 212 -19.24 -33.86 0.81
CA HIS A 212 -19.92 -34.78 -0.09
C HIS A 212 -21.06 -34.03 -0.81
N VAL A 213 -20.84 -33.70 -2.07
CA VAL A 213 -21.74 -32.83 -2.85
C VAL A 213 -23.01 -33.59 -3.27
N THR A 214 -24.16 -32.96 -3.06
CA THR A 214 -25.48 -33.40 -3.56
C THR A 214 -26.06 -32.41 -4.59
N GLU A 215 -25.67 -31.14 -4.55
CA GLU A 215 -26.05 -30.13 -5.54
C GLU A 215 -24.83 -29.30 -5.97
N LEU A 216 -24.72 -29.00 -7.27
CA LEU A 216 -23.63 -28.19 -7.84
C LEU A 216 -24.20 -27.11 -8.76
N VAL A 217 -23.83 -25.86 -8.48
CA VAL A 217 -24.26 -24.66 -9.20
C VAL A 217 -23.03 -23.93 -9.75
N PHE A 218 -23.07 -23.52 -11.02
CA PHE A 218 -22.00 -22.75 -11.62
C PHE A 218 -22.22 -21.25 -11.44
N LEU A 219 -21.18 -20.50 -11.05
CA LEU A 219 -21.31 -19.09 -10.66
C LEU A 219 -20.55 -18.10 -11.56
N SER A 220 -19.38 -18.49 -12.07
CA SER A 220 -18.58 -17.63 -12.94
C SER A 220 -17.46 -18.40 -13.63
N LYS A 221 -17.22 -18.14 -14.92
CA LYS A 221 -16.13 -18.72 -15.69
C LYS A 221 -14.83 -17.92 -15.49
N SER A 222 -13.75 -18.60 -15.15
CA SER A 222 -12.41 -18.04 -15.36
C SER A 222 -12.10 -18.18 -16.84
N MET A 223 -11.95 -17.06 -17.55
CA MET A 223 -11.74 -17.08 -19.01
C MET A 223 -10.27 -17.22 -19.43
N LEU A 224 -9.33 -16.84 -18.56
CA LEU A 224 -7.88 -16.97 -18.76
C LEU A 224 -7.34 -18.22 -18.05
N ALA A 225 -6.10 -18.60 -18.36
CA ALA A 225 -5.40 -19.60 -17.56
C ALA A 225 -5.09 -19.05 -16.15
N LEU A 226 -4.99 -19.95 -15.15
CA LEU A 226 -4.26 -19.61 -13.93
C LEU A 226 -2.75 -19.80 -14.21
N PRO A 227 -1.87 -19.04 -13.53
CA PRO A 227 -0.44 -19.34 -13.50
C PRO A 227 -0.14 -20.75 -12.98
N ASP A 228 1.12 -21.18 -13.09
CA ASP A 228 1.52 -22.52 -12.66
C ASP A 228 1.16 -22.77 -11.18
N LYS A 229 0.64 -23.95 -10.90
CA LYS A 229 0.23 -24.38 -9.55
C LYS A 229 1.40 -24.58 -8.60
N PHE A 230 2.60 -24.81 -9.13
CA PHE A 230 3.80 -25.10 -8.33
C PHE A 230 4.63 -23.85 -8.02
N HIS A 231 4.45 -22.76 -8.79
CA HIS A 231 5.28 -21.55 -8.68
C HIS A 231 4.47 -20.24 -8.60
N GLY A 232 3.15 -20.28 -8.84
CA GLY A 232 2.29 -19.10 -8.77
C GLY A 232 2.66 -18.02 -9.78
N LEU A 233 2.66 -16.77 -9.33
CA LEU A 233 3.33 -15.67 -10.03
C LEU A 233 4.71 -15.46 -9.39
N THR A 234 5.78 -15.88 -10.06
CA THR A 234 7.16 -15.63 -9.61
C THR A 234 7.65 -14.22 -9.96
N ASP A 235 7.23 -13.69 -11.11
CA ASP A 235 7.62 -12.35 -11.57
C ASP A 235 7.04 -11.26 -10.66
N ILE A 236 7.93 -10.57 -9.94
CA ILE A 236 7.60 -9.55 -8.94
C ILE A 236 6.81 -8.38 -9.54
N GLU A 237 7.08 -7.99 -10.80
CA GLU A 237 6.34 -6.90 -11.44
C GLU A 237 4.92 -7.36 -11.80
N LEU A 238 4.78 -8.58 -12.35
CA LEU A 238 3.51 -9.17 -12.71
C LEU A 238 2.62 -9.40 -11.47
N ARG A 239 3.20 -9.78 -10.32
CA ARG A 239 2.48 -9.83 -9.03
C ARG A 239 1.88 -8.50 -8.63
N TYR A 240 2.64 -7.41 -8.72
CA TYR A 240 2.16 -6.06 -8.39
C TYR A 240 1.15 -5.53 -9.41
N ARG A 241 1.28 -5.87 -10.70
CA ARG A 241 0.30 -5.52 -11.76
C ARG A 241 -1.00 -6.33 -11.64
N GLN A 242 -0.90 -7.63 -11.34
CA GLN A 242 -2.01 -8.58 -11.26
C GLN A 242 -2.27 -8.99 -9.81
N ARG A 243 -2.36 -8.02 -8.89
CA ARG A 243 -2.60 -8.30 -7.45
C ARG A 243 -3.83 -9.20 -7.22
N TYR A 244 -4.84 -9.09 -8.08
CA TYR A 244 -6.05 -9.92 -8.04
C TYR A 244 -5.80 -11.42 -8.31
N VAL A 245 -4.66 -11.80 -8.92
CA VAL A 245 -4.18 -13.19 -9.07
C VAL A 245 -3.27 -13.56 -7.90
N ASP A 246 -2.31 -12.70 -7.58
CA ASP A 246 -1.36 -12.81 -6.45
C ASP A 246 -2.08 -13.16 -5.13
N LEU A 247 -3.17 -12.45 -4.81
CA LEU A 247 -4.00 -12.63 -3.60
C LEU A 247 -4.65 -14.02 -3.42
N PHE A 248 -4.71 -14.87 -4.47
CA PHE A 248 -5.23 -16.24 -4.35
C PHE A 248 -4.25 -17.34 -4.79
N MET A 249 -3.23 -16.99 -5.59
CA MET A 249 -2.16 -17.89 -6.00
C MET A 249 -1.00 -17.96 -5.00
N ASP A 250 -0.64 -16.86 -4.32
CA ASP A 250 0.49 -16.83 -3.38
C ASP A 250 0.24 -17.75 -2.17
N THR A 251 1.23 -18.62 -1.89
CA THR A 251 1.27 -19.56 -0.76
C THR A 251 2.31 -19.17 0.31
N GLY A 252 3.00 -18.04 0.13
CA GLY A 252 4.17 -17.66 0.92
C GLY A 252 5.41 -18.50 0.62
N GLU A 253 5.36 -19.33 -0.43
CA GLU A 253 6.50 -20.12 -0.90
C GLU A 253 7.10 -19.38 -2.09
N ASP A 254 8.03 -18.49 -1.81
CA ASP A 254 8.90 -17.95 -2.86
C ASP A 254 9.62 -19.15 -3.50
N ALA A 255 9.48 -19.31 -4.82
CA ALA A 255 10.24 -20.32 -5.55
C ALA A 255 11.73 -20.00 -5.36
N ALA A 256 12.47 -20.94 -4.76
CA ALA A 256 13.86 -20.71 -4.39
C ALA A 256 14.66 -20.19 -5.59
N GLU A 257 15.34 -19.05 -5.42
CA GLU A 257 16.33 -18.62 -6.40
C GLU A 257 17.36 -19.76 -6.59
N PRO A 258 17.78 -20.07 -7.82
CA PRO A 258 18.73 -21.13 -8.07
C PRO A 258 20.12 -20.71 -7.55
N SER A 259 20.36 -20.97 -6.27
CA SER A 259 21.64 -20.72 -5.61
C SER A 259 22.75 -21.49 -6.32
N THR A 260 23.58 -20.77 -7.05
CA THR A 260 24.80 -21.31 -7.63
C THR A 260 25.78 -21.74 -6.55
N GLU A 261 26.66 -22.67 -6.91
CA GLU A 261 27.80 -23.20 -6.13
C GLU A 261 27.46 -24.29 -5.11
N GLU A 262 27.83 -25.52 -5.47
CA GLU A 262 28.02 -26.63 -4.54
C GLU A 262 29.24 -26.33 -3.64
N ALA A 263 29.04 -26.25 -2.33
CA ALA A 263 30.12 -26.12 -1.35
C ALA A 263 30.11 -27.31 -0.37
N ALA A 264 31.30 -27.84 -0.07
CA ALA A 264 31.48 -29.12 0.60
C ALA A 264 30.80 -29.21 1.98
N ALA A 265 30.12 -30.33 2.22
CA ALA A 265 29.59 -30.67 3.55
C ALA A 265 30.67 -31.32 4.42
N ASP A 266 30.79 -30.90 5.69
CA ASP A 266 31.38 -31.75 6.72
C ASP A 266 30.85 -31.46 8.15
N SER A 267 30.49 -32.53 8.86
CA SER A 267 30.32 -32.67 10.32
C SER A 267 29.62 -31.58 11.18
N VAL A 268 28.34 -31.24 10.95
CA VAL A 268 27.46 -30.62 11.97
C VAL A 268 26.07 -31.29 12.01
N ASN A 269 25.39 -31.25 13.18
CA ASN A 269 24.06 -31.85 13.39
C ASN A 269 22.99 -31.25 12.44
N PRO A 270 22.41 -32.04 11.50
CA PRO A 270 21.48 -31.52 10.49
C PRO A 270 20.20 -30.87 11.07
N GLU A 271 19.62 -31.43 12.13
CA GLU A 271 18.34 -30.95 12.68
C GLU A 271 18.48 -29.58 13.35
N ALA A 272 19.63 -29.32 13.98
CA ALA A 272 19.93 -28.03 14.61
C ALA A 272 20.19 -26.93 13.58
N ILE A 273 20.87 -27.25 12.47
CA ILE A 273 21.04 -26.31 11.35
C ILE A 273 19.70 -26.07 10.65
N ALA A 274 18.93 -27.12 10.33
CA ALA A 274 17.64 -26.99 9.66
C ALA A 274 16.65 -26.10 10.42
N ALA A 275 16.70 -26.07 11.75
CA ALA A 275 15.90 -25.17 12.58
C ALA A 275 16.42 -23.72 12.62
N ALA A 276 17.73 -23.50 12.45
CA ALA A 276 18.37 -22.17 12.55
C ALA A 276 18.59 -21.48 11.18
N THR A 277 18.60 -22.24 10.08
CA THR A 277 18.81 -21.73 8.71
C THR A 277 17.61 -21.99 7.79
N ALA A 278 16.45 -22.35 8.34
CA ALA A 278 15.20 -22.30 7.59
C ALA A 278 14.94 -20.84 7.19
N PRO A 279 14.86 -20.50 5.89
CA PRO A 279 14.53 -19.13 5.48
C PRO A 279 13.12 -18.82 6.00
N LEU A 280 12.99 -17.71 6.74
CA LEU A 280 11.71 -17.26 7.27
C LEU A 280 10.73 -17.05 6.12
N LYS A 281 9.75 -17.95 6.07
CA LYS A 281 8.78 -18.06 4.99
C LYS A 281 8.04 -16.74 4.81
N ARG A 282 8.26 -16.09 3.67
CA ARG A 282 7.63 -14.80 3.33
C ARG A 282 6.10 -14.95 3.47
N LEU A 283 5.45 -14.00 4.12
CA LEU A 283 4.00 -14.07 4.29
C LEU A 283 3.29 -14.06 2.93
N PRO A 284 2.25 -14.88 2.71
CA PRO A 284 1.41 -14.78 1.53
C PRO A 284 0.83 -13.37 1.40
N ALA A 285 0.76 -12.83 0.19
CA ALA A 285 0.31 -11.45 -0.05
C ALA A 285 -1.01 -11.12 0.65
N ARG A 286 -1.99 -12.04 0.65
CA ARG A 286 -3.25 -11.89 1.40
C ARG A 286 -3.04 -11.56 2.87
N ASP A 287 -2.11 -12.26 3.52
CA ASP A 287 -1.94 -12.22 4.97
C ASP A 287 -1.12 -11.00 5.42
N VAL A 288 -0.26 -10.48 4.53
CA VAL A 288 0.32 -9.13 4.64
C VAL A 288 -0.78 -8.08 4.71
N PHE A 289 -1.81 -8.15 3.85
CA PHE A 289 -2.93 -7.20 3.88
C PHE A 289 -3.88 -7.40 5.06
N VAL A 290 -4.05 -8.63 5.56
CA VAL A 290 -4.76 -8.88 6.83
C VAL A 290 -4.01 -8.23 8.00
N LYS A 291 -2.68 -8.40 8.10
CA LYS A 291 -1.87 -7.74 9.12
C LYS A 291 -1.89 -6.22 8.99
N ARG A 292 -1.87 -5.66 7.76
CA ARG A 292 -2.09 -4.22 7.54
C ARG A 292 -3.44 -3.73 8.10
N ALA A 293 -4.51 -4.49 7.90
CA ALA A 293 -5.81 -4.16 8.47
C ALA A 293 -5.81 -4.24 10.01
N GLN A 294 -5.05 -5.17 10.59
CA GLN A 294 -4.83 -5.24 12.04
C GLN A 294 -4.02 -4.05 12.56
N VAL A 295 -2.94 -3.61 11.88
CA VAL A 295 -2.18 -2.38 12.20
C VAL A 295 -3.11 -1.17 12.24
N LEU A 296 -3.92 -0.97 11.19
CA LEU A 296 -4.88 0.13 11.08
C LEU A 296 -5.97 0.11 12.17
N LYS A 297 -6.33 -1.08 12.68
CA LYS A 297 -7.27 -1.22 13.81
C LYS A 297 -6.58 -0.97 15.14
N ALA A 298 -5.36 -1.49 15.35
CA ALA A 298 -4.59 -1.32 16.57
C ALA A 298 -4.26 0.16 16.82
N LEU A 299 -3.84 0.89 15.77
CA LEU A 299 -3.63 2.34 15.86
C LEU A 299 -4.90 3.07 16.32
N ARG A 300 -6.06 2.88 15.66
CA ARG A 300 -7.32 3.51 16.11
C ARG A 300 -7.65 3.16 17.57
N THR A 301 -7.58 1.88 17.93
CA THR A 301 -7.81 1.39 19.30
C THR A 301 -6.91 2.09 20.33
N TYR A 302 -5.65 2.37 19.98
CA TYR A 302 -4.68 3.05 20.84
C TYR A 302 -5.02 4.54 21.07
N PHE A 303 -5.49 5.25 20.04
CA PHE A 303 -5.85 6.67 20.09
C PHE A 303 -7.25 6.91 20.67
N ASP A 304 -8.25 6.13 20.26
CA ASP A 304 -9.63 6.20 20.74
C ASP A 304 -9.69 5.95 22.26
N SER A 305 -8.93 4.97 22.77
CA SER A 305 -8.84 4.66 24.21
C SER A 305 -8.13 5.75 25.02
N ARG A 306 -7.39 6.66 24.38
CA ARG A 306 -6.75 7.84 24.99
C ARG A 306 -7.55 9.13 24.79
N GLY A 307 -8.76 9.05 24.21
CA GLY A 307 -9.65 10.20 24.03
C GLY A 307 -9.20 11.16 22.92
N TYR A 308 -8.45 10.68 21.94
CA TYR A 308 -8.23 11.42 20.70
C TYR A 308 -9.45 11.34 19.79
N ILE A 309 -9.56 12.29 18.86
CA ILE A 309 -10.61 12.33 17.83
C ILE A 309 -9.98 12.04 16.46
N GLU A 310 -10.50 11.03 15.74
CA GLU A 310 -10.15 10.83 14.32
C GLU A 310 -10.84 11.92 13.49
N VAL A 311 -10.07 12.62 12.65
CA VAL A 311 -10.53 13.74 11.81
C VAL A 311 -10.09 13.56 10.37
N GLU A 312 -10.74 14.25 9.43
CA GLU A 312 -10.36 14.27 8.01
C GLU A 312 -10.05 15.71 7.57
N THR A 313 -8.89 15.95 6.96
CA THR A 313 -8.47 17.27 6.45
C THR A 313 -8.35 17.31 4.92
N PRO A 314 -8.33 18.49 4.28
CA PRO A 314 -8.36 18.59 2.82
C PRO A 314 -7.15 17.94 2.13
N MET A 315 -7.41 16.93 1.30
CA MET A 315 -6.39 16.29 0.44
C MET A 315 -6.00 17.13 -0.78
N MET A 316 -6.85 18.09 -1.17
CA MET A 316 -6.56 19.12 -2.17
C MET A 316 -6.45 20.47 -1.46
N GLN A 317 -5.32 21.13 -1.59
CA GLN A 317 -4.95 22.34 -0.85
C GLN A 317 -4.61 23.49 -1.82
N PRO A 318 -4.94 24.75 -1.51
CA PRO A 318 -4.57 25.90 -2.35
C PRO A 318 -3.09 26.28 -2.22
N VAL A 319 -2.43 25.81 -1.16
CA VAL A 319 -1.00 25.97 -0.87
C VAL A 319 -0.53 24.63 -0.31
N ALA A 320 0.57 24.07 -0.83
CA ALA A 320 1.18 22.87 -0.26
C ALA A 320 2.10 23.22 0.92
N GLY A 321 2.02 22.45 2.01
CA GLY A 321 2.84 22.63 3.20
C GLY A 321 2.78 21.43 4.16
N GLY A 322 3.46 21.53 5.31
CA GLY A 322 3.57 20.44 6.29
C GLY A 322 4.63 19.38 5.98
N ALA A 323 5.39 19.53 4.90
CA ALA A 323 6.59 18.74 4.62
C ALA A 323 7.52 19.53 3.69
N ALA A 324 8.81 19.22 3.70
CA ALA A 324 9.67 19.49 2.54
C ALA A 324 9.45 18.33 1.56
N ALA A 325 8.78 18.60 0.43
CA ALA A 325 8.39 17.61 -0.56
C ALA A 325 7.82 18.27 -1.83
N ARG A 326 8.06 17.67 -3.00
CA ARG A 326 7.48 18.17 -4.26
C ARG A 326 5.99 17.79 -4.35
N PRO A 327 5.05 18.75 -4.48
CA PRO A 327 3.64 18.43 -4.62
C PRO A 327 3.27 17.91 -6.02
N PHE A 328 2.12 17.23 -6.12
CA PHE A 328 1.40 17.06 -7.37
C PHE A 328 0.45 18.25 -7.59
N VAL A 329 0.42 18.78 -8.81
CA VAL A 329 -0.45 19.92 -9.20
C VAL A 329 -1.67 19.41 -9.97
N THR A 330 -2.83 20.01 -9.69
CA THR A 330 -4.10 19.78 -10.40
C THR A 330 -4.87 21.10 -10.55
N HIS A 331 -6.02 21.10 -11.21
CA HIS A 331 -6.79 22.32 -11.51
C HIS A 331 -8.30 22.12 -11.31
N HIS A 332 -8.96 23.08 -10.65
CA HIS A 332 -10.38 23.03 -10.34
C HIS A 332 -11.21 23.87 -11.34
N ASN A 333 -11.66 23.22 -12.42
CA ASN A 333 -12.32 23.83 -13.59
C ASN A 333 -13.43 24.87 -13.30
N THR A 334 -14.19 24.72 -12.20
CA THR A 334 -15.31 25.63 -11.86
C THR A 334 -14.88 26.85 -11.05
N MET A 335 -13.69 26.82 -10.46
CA MET A 335 -13.09 27.95 -9.72
C MET A 335 -11.91 28.59 -10.49
N ASP A 336 -11.52 28.01 -11.63
CA ASP A 336 -10.41 28.45 -12.49
C ASP A 336 -9.09 28.68 -11.72
N MET A 337 -8.78 27.75 -10.81
CA MET A 337 -7.63 27.81 -9.91
C MET A 337 -6.83 26.50 -9.90
N GLU A 338 -5.52 26.61 -9.70
CA GLU A 338 -4.68 25.46 -9.36
C GLU A 338 -4.94 24.99 -7.92
N LEU A 339 -4.71 23.71 -7.69
CA LEU A 339 -4.72 23.06 -6.38
C LEU A 339 -3.57 22.05 -6.32
N TYR A 340 -3.06 21.79 -5.13
CA TYR A 340 -2.01 20.82 -4.87
C TYR A 340 -2.60 19.61 -4.14
N LEU A 341 -2.13 18.40 -4.45
CA LEU A 341 -2.37 17.26 -3.57
C LEU A 341 -1.48 17.41 -2.33
N ARG A 342 -2.03 17.12 -1.14
CA ARG A 342 -1.31 17.35 0.13
C ARG A 342 -0.04 16.50 0.25
N ILE A 343 1.01 17.14 0.75
CA ILE A 343 2.28 16.50 1.13
C ILE A 343 2.31 16.07 2.61
N ALA A 344 1.49 16.74 3.45
CA ALA A 344 1.06 16.37 4.80
C ALA A 344 -0.26 17.10 5.20
N PRO A 345 -1.08 16.56 6.13
CA PRO A 345 -2.16 17.29 6.80
C PRO A 345 -1.75 18.22 7.96
N GLU A 346 -0.52 18.13 8.50
CA GLU A 346 0.03 18.96 9.60
C GLU A 346 -0.63 20.35 9.80
N LEU A 347 -0.54 21.23 8.81
CA LEU A 347 -0.99 22.63 8.93
C LEU A 347 -2.51 22.78 9.14
N TYR A 348 -3.30 21.76 8.80
CA TYR A 348 -4.73 21.71 9.11
C TYR A 348 -5.00 21.10 10.48
N LEU A 349 -4.27 20.05 10.87
CA LEU A 349 -4.42 19.42 12.19
C LEU A 349 -4.07 20.40 13.32
N LYS A 350 -3.01 21.21 13.16
CA LYS A 350 -2.68 22.32 14.07
C LYS A 350 -3.79 23.37 14.17
N ARG A 351 -4.51 23.69 13.08
CA ARG A 351 -5.66 24.62 13.11
C ARG A 351 -6.82 24.06 13.93
N LEU A 352 -6.96 22.73 14.03
CA LEU A 352 -7.96 22.10 14.90
C LEU A 352 -7.57 22.19 16.38
N VAL A 353 -6.27 22.10 16.70
CA VAL A 353 -5.76 22.32 18.07
C VAL A 353 -5.95 23.79 18.49
N VAL A 354 -5.68 24.76 17.60
CA VAL A 354 -6.09 26.19 17.80
C VAL A 354 -7.60 26.32 18.04
N GLY A 355 -8.40 25.48 17.37
CA GLY A 355 -9.86 25.41 17.55
C GLY A 355 -10.32 24.75 18.85
N GLY A 356 -9.41 24.31 19.73
CA GLY A 356 -9.73 23.66 21.01
C GLY A 356 -9.95 22.14 20.93
N LEU A 357 -9.54 21.48 19.85
CA LEU A 357 -9.44 20.01 19.81
C LEU A 357 -8.06 19.58 20.31
N ASP A 358 -7.91 19.49 21.63
CA ASP A 358 -6.63 19.20 22.32
C ASP A 358 -5.95 17.89 21.89
N ARG A 359 -6.68 16.94 21.27
CA ARG A 359 -6.19 15.63 20.84
C ARG A 359 -6.85 15.21 19.52
N VAL A 360 -6.11 15.29 18.42
CA VAL A 360 -6.57 14.90 17.08
C VAL A 360 -5.61 13.93 16.40
N TYR A 361 -6.14 13.04 15.56
CA TYR A 361 -5.34 12.23 14.63
C TYR A 361 -6.03 12.06 13.27
N GLU A 362 -5.25 11.90 12.22
CA GLU A 362 -5.74 11.47 10.90
C GLU A 362 -4.88 10.33 10.35
N ILE A 363 -5.52 9.18 10.08
CA ILE A 363 -4.93 8.12 9.27
C ILE A 363 -5.13 8.51 7.79
N ASN A 364 -4.12 9.18 7.25
CA ASN A 364 -4.18 9.96 6.03
C ASN A 364 -3.55 9.25 4.81
N ARG A 365 -3.79 9.84 3.63
CA ARG A 365 -3.05 9.60 2.39
C ARG A 365 -2.34 10.89 2.01
N ASN A 366 -1.02 10.80 1.88
CA ASN A 366 -0.14 11.88 1.42
C ASN A 366 0.40 11.56 0.02
N PHE A 367 0.70 12.61 -0.75
CA PHE A 367 1.06 12.53 -2.16
C PHE A 367 2.32 13.35 -2.43
N ARG A 368 3.41 12.69 -2.81
CA ARG A 368 4.72 13.32 -3.05
C ARG A 368 5.27 12.93 -4.42
N ASN A 369 5.64 13.93 -5.21
CA ASN A 369 6.00 13.81 -6.63
C ASN A 369 7.50 13.52 -6.78
N GLU A 370 7.92 12.40 -6.19
CA GLU A 370 9.29 12.01 -5.89
C GLU A 370 9.68 10.67 -6.55
N GLY A 371 10.92 10.21 -6.31
CA GLY A 371 11.42 8.94 -6.84
C GLY A 371 10.77 7.70 -6.21
N ILE A 372 10.43 6.71 -7.03
CA ILE A 372 9.89 5.42 -6.57
C ILE A 372 11.03 4.45 -6.23
N SER A 373 11.04 3.87 -5.03
CA SER A 373 12.07 2.92 -4.58
C SER A 373 11.45 1.65 -3.97
N THR A 374 12.22 0.93 -3.12
CA THR A 374 11.71 -0.12 -2.21
C THR A 374 11.08 0.45 -0.94
N GLN A 375 11.31 1.73 -0.62
CA GLN A 375 10.85 2.41 0.61
C GLN A 375 9.96 3.64 0.32
N HIS A 376 9.83 4.04 -0.95
CA HIS A 376 9.06 5.20 -1.39
C HIS A 376 8.09 4.83 -2.53
N ASN A 377 6.82 5.24 -2.38
CA ASN A 377 5.77 5.19 -3.39
C ASN A 377 5.08 6.58 -3.43
N PRO A 378 4.78 7.17 -4.60
CA PRO A 378 4.33 8.58 -4.67
C PRO A 378 2.98 8.90 -4.00
N GLU A 379 2.21 7.86 -3.66
CA GLU A 379 1.11 7.97 -2.71
C GLU A 379 1.32 6.98 -1.55
N PHE A 380 1.17 7.42 -0.31
CA PHE A 380 1.46 6.58 0.86
C PHE A 380 0.60 6.97 2.07
N THR A 381 0.48 6.06 3.02
CA THR A 381 -0.43 6.15 4.17
C THR A 381 0.38 6.50 5.41
N MET A 382 0.03 7.62 6.05
CA MET A 382 0.59 7.97 7.37
C MET A 382 -0.51 7.98 8.43
N LEU A 383 -0.09 7.86 9.68
CA LEU A 383 -0.78 8.45 10.82
C LEU A 383 -0.11 9.80 11.07
N GLU A 384 -0.88 10.86 11.26
CA GLU A 384 -0.38 12.10 11.88
C GLU A 384 -1.29 12.42 13.08
N PHE A 385 -0.71 12.77 14.23
CA PHE A 385 -1.46 13.15 15.43
C PHE A 385 -0.84 14.33 16.16
N TYR A 386 -1.68 15.10 16.85
CA TYR A 386 -1.29 16.31 17.57
C TYR A 386 -1.96 16.32 18.95
N GLN A 387 -1.17 16.67 19.97
CA GLN A 387 -1.61 16.76 21.36
C GLN A 387 -1.20 18.09 21.99
N ALA A 388 -2.18 18.86 22.43
CA ALA A 388 -1.99 20.04 23.25
C ALA A 388 -1.40 19.67 24.63
N TYR A 389 -0.60 20.59 25.16
CA TYR A 389 0.12 20.50 26.44
C TYR A 389 1.19 19.39 26.52
N ALA A 390 1.59 18.83 25.38
CA ALA A 390 2.72 17.91 25.24
C ALA A 390 3.94 18.60 24.59
N ASN A 391 5.10 17.97 24.75
CA ASN A 391 6.37 18.29 24.09
C ASN A 391 7.02 17.01 23.53
N TYR A 392 8.13 17.15 22.81
CA TYR A 392 8.84 16.04 22.16
C TYR A 392 9.27 14.91 23.12
N ASN A 393 9.50 15.15 24.41
CA ASN A 393 9.81 14.09 25.39
C ASN A 393 8.59 13.21 25.72
N ASP A 394 7.40 13.82 25.79
CA ASP A 394 6.14 13.09 26.01
C ASP A 394 5.86 12.20 24.79
N LEU A 395 6.06 12.75 23.59
CA LEU A 395 5.97 12.02 22.33
C LEU A 395 7.00 10.89 22.23
N MET A 396 8.27 11.10 22.59
CA MET A 396 9.29 10.04 22.60
C MET A 396 8.88 8.82 23.45
N THR A 397 8.13 9.03 24.53
CA THR A 397 7.57 7.95 25.35
C THR A 397 6.35 7.33 24.66
N MET A 398 5.51 8.16 24.03
CA MET A 398 4.33 7.73 23.30
C MET A 398 4.66 6.90 22.04
N THR A 399 5.73 7.20 21.31
CA THR A 399 6.24 6.39 20.18
C THR A 399 6.59 4.97 20.65
N GLU A 400 7.29 4.85 21.78
CA GLU A 400 7.68 3.57 22.39
C GLU A 400 6.43 2.75 22.78
N GLU A 401 5.42 3.39 23.36
CA GLU A 401 4.12 2.77 23.64
C GLU A 401 3.36 2.36 22.37
N ILE A 402 3.25 3.22 21.35
CA ILE A 402 2.53 2.96 20.09
C ILE A 402 3.11 1.72 19.40
N VAL A 403 4.42 1.73 19.14
CA VAL A 403 5.09 0.66 18.39
C VAL A 403 5.02 -0.66 19.16
N THR A 404 5.24 -0.64 20.47
CA THR A 404 5.10 -1.83 21.34
C THR A 404 3.67 -2.35 21.34
N PHE A 405 2.66 -1.48 21.44
CA PHE A 405 1.25 -1.89 21.44
C PHE A 405 0.84 -2.53 20.10
N VAL A 406 1.13 -1.87 18.98
CA VAL A 406 0.78 -2.38 17.64
C VAL A 406 1.51 -3.69 17.34
N ALA A 407 2.76 -3.85 17.76
CA ALA A 407 3.48 -5.11 17.62
C ALA A 407 2.78 -6.27 18.35
N ASN A 408 2.38 -6.06 19.60
CA ASN A 408 1.66 -7.08 20.38
C ASN A 408 0.26 -7.38 19.83
N GLU A 409 -0.51 -6.38 19.40
CA GLU A 409 -1.85 -6.58 18.79
C GLU A 409 -1.81 -7.31 17.43
N VAL A 410 -0.73 -7.13 16.65
CA VAL A 410 -0.63 -7.66 15.27
C VAL A 410 0.16 -8.97 15.19
N ASN A 411 1.18 -9.13 16.03
CA ASN A 411 2.10 -10.28 16.02
C ASN A 411 2.08 -11.10 17.32
N GLY A 412 1.48 -10.62 18.42
CA GLY A 412 1.52 -11.28 19.72
C GLY A 412 2.87 -11.19 20.45
N THR A 413 3.81 -10.38 19.92
CA THR A 413 5.17 -10.20 20.44
C THR A 413 5.79 -8.92 19.87
N THR A 414 6.80 -8.36 20.55
CA THR A 414 7.67 -7.30 20.02
C THR A 414 8.79 -7.82 19.11
N LEU A 415 9.10 -9.12 19.18
CA LEU A 415 10.16 -9.73 18.37
C LEU A 415 9.69 -9.94 16.94
N ILE A 416 10.37 -9.30 15.99
CA ILE A 416 10.20 -9.51 14.55
C ILE A 416 11.51 -9.98 13.92
N ASN A 417 11.42 -10.64 12.77
CA ASN A 417 12.56 -10.90 11.92
C ASN A 417 12.38 -10.16 10.59
N PHE A 418 13.38 -9.38 10.19
CA PHE A 418 13.24 -8.41 9.11
C PHE A 418 14.47 -8.42 8.18
N PRO A 419 14.29 -8.49 6.85
CA PRO A 419 15.38 -8.36 5.88
C PRO A 419 15.79 -6.89 5.69
N LEU A 420 17.06 -6.56 5.92
CA LEU A 420 17.54 -5.18 5.79
C LEU A 420 17.41 -4.64 4.35
N PRO A 421 16.81 -3.46 4.12
CA PRO A 421 16.44 -2.99 2.79
C PRO A 421 17.50 -2.13 2.08
N LYS A 422 18.56 -1.70 2.79
CA LYS A 422 19.68 -0.90 2.27
C LYS A 422 20.96 -1.11 3.11
N GLY A 423 22.06 -0.48 2.68
CA GLY A 423 23.38 -0.54 3.35
C GLY A 423 24.21 -1.79 3.01
N PRO A 424 25.41 -1.94 3.60
CA PRO A 424 26.31 -3.06 3.31
C PRO A 424 25.73 -4.44 3.65
N ARG A 425 24.76 -4.49 4.58
CA ARG A 425 24.06 -5.69 5.08
C ARG A 425 22.71 -5.92 4.41
N ALA A 426 22.43 -5.27 3.27
CA ALA A 426 21.14 -5.42 2.58
C ALA A 426 20.83 -6.88 2.23
N GLY A 427 19.61 -7.33 2.53
CA GLY A 427 19.16 -8.72 2.39
C GLY A 427 19.42 -9.61 3.61
N GLU A 428 20.27 -9.20 4.55
CA GLU A 428 20.50 -9.94 5.81
C GLU A 428 19.21 -9.93 6.65
N MET A 429 18.80 -11.12 7.12
CA MET A 429 17.70 -11.27 8.08
C MET A 429 18.21 -10.96 9.48
N VAL A 430 17.61 -9.95 10.13
CA VAL A 430 17.93 -9.57 11.51
C VAL A 430 16.72 -9.72 12.43
N GLU A 431 16.95 -10.17 13.66
CA GLU A 431 15.96 -10.10 14.73
C GLU A 431 15.94 -8.67 15.31
N ILE A 432 14.75 -8.08 15.43
CA ILE A 432 14.50 -6.75 15.97
C ILE A 432 13.49 -6.88 17.10
N ASP A 433 13.82 -6.35 18.28
CA ASP A 433 12.89 -6.25 19.40
C ASP A 433 12.28 -4.85 19.43
N LEU A 434 11.02 -4.75 19.00
CA LEU A 434 10.27 -3.50 18.95
C LEU A 434 10.00 -2.86 20.33
N GLY A 435 10.31 -3.55 21.43
CA GLY A 435 10.32 -2.98 22.78
C GLY A 435 11.69 -2.47 23.26
N LYS A 436 12.77 -2.70 22.51
CA LYS A 436 14.15 -2.47 22.97
C LYS A 436 14.75 -1.17 22.42
N TRP A 437 14.29 -0.07 22.97
CA TRP A 437 14.62 1.27 22.49
C TRP A 437 15.98 1.82 22.94
N THR A 438 16.60 2.63 22.08
CA THR A 438 17.82 3.39 22.36
C THR A 438 17.63 4.84 21.93
N LYS A 439 17.63 5.78 22.89
CA LYS A 439 17.58 7.23 22.62
C LYS A 439 19.00 7.81 22.52
N LEU A 440 19.26 8.66 21.52
CA LEU A 440 20.53 9.39 21.33
C LEU A 440 20.24 10.78 20.75
N SER A 441 20.97 11.83 21.18
CA SER A 441 20.97 13.07 20.39
C SER A 441 21.68 12.85 19.04
N MET A 442 21.39 13.65 18.01
CA MET A 442 22.10 13.59 16.71
C MET A 442 23.62 13.76 16.90
N LYS A 443 24.04 14.65 17.82
CA LYS A 443 25.44 14.82 18.24
C LYS A 443 26.03 13.50 18.75
N GLU A 444 25.35 12.83 19.68
CA GLU A 444 25.81 11.58 20.28
C GLU A 444 25.79 10.40 19.30
N ALA A 445 24.87 10.38 18.32
CA ALA A 445 24.89 9.40 17.24
C ALA A 445 26.14 9.55 16.36
N ILE A 446 26.45 10.77 15.89
CA ILE A 446 27.66 11.05 15.10
C ILE A 446 28.92 10.68 15.87
N ILE A 447 28.99 11.01 17.17
CA ILE A 447 30.15 10.66 18.03
C ILE A 447 30.28 9.14 18.21
N LYS A 448 29.17 8.45 18.50
CA LYS A 448 29.12 6.99 18.79
C LYS A 448 29.60 6.15 17.62
N TRP A 449 29.30 6.59 16.39
CA TRP A 449 29.62 5.87 15.16
C TRP A 449 30.74 6.54 14.33
N TRP A 450 31.48 7.48 14.92
CA TRP A 450 32.65 8.10 14.27
C TRP A 450 33.76 7.06 13.99
N PRO A 451 34.14 6.83 12.72
CA PRO A 451 35.19 5.88 12.38
C PRO A 451 36.57 6.29 12.93
N LYS A 452 37.32 5.33 13.49
CA LYS A 452 38.60 5.59 14.19
C LYS A 452 39.70 6.07 13.25
N GLU A 453 39.62 5.62 12.00
CA GLU A 453 40.42 6.04 10.86
C GLU A 453 40.29 7.54 10.55
N TYR A 454 39.17 8.19 10.92
CA TYR A 454 38.98 9.64 10.76
C TYR A 454 39.61 10.45 11.92
N GLY A 455 40.34 9.77 12.81
CA GLY A 455 41.02 10.36 13.97
C GLY A 455 40.11 10.48 15.19
N ALA A 456 40.40 11.46 16.05
CA ALA A 456 39.57 11.74 17.21
C ALA A 456 38.15 12.17 16.79
N ALA A 457 37.15 11.54 17.42
CA ALA A 457 35.74 11.91 17.31
C ALA A 457 35.48 13.32 17.84
N LEU A 458 34.39 13.92 17.39
CA LEU A 458 33.98 15.26 17.82
C LEU A 458 33.65 15.29 19.32
N SER A 459 33.97 16.41 19.96
CA SER A 459 33.39 16.85 21.23
C SER A 459 32.00 17.46 21.01
N LYS A 460 31.27 17.80 22.09
CA LYS A 460 29.98 18.49 21.95
C LYS A 460 30.12 19.93 21.42
N ASP A 461 31.27 20.57 21.62
CA ASP A 461 31.53 21.95 21.21
C ASP A 461 31.85 22.06 19.71
N ASP A 462 32.47 21.04 19.12
CA ASP A 462 32.79 21.01 17.68
C ASP A 462 31.52 21.13 16.79
N PHE A 463 30.34 20.74 17.29
CA PHE A 463 29.07 20.89 16.58
C PHE A 463 28.49 22.32 16.60
N ASN A 464 29.02 23.18 17.48
CA ASN A 464 28.56 24.56 17.65
C ASN A 464 29.50 25.57 16.97
N GLU A 465 30.75 25.19 16.65
CA GLU A 465 31.70 26.06 15.93
C GLU A 465 31.98 25.57 14.50
N ARG A 466 31.61 26.37 13.50
CA ARG A 466 31.78 26.05 12.07
C ARG A 466 33.21 25.66 11.71
N SER A 467 34.22 26.35 12.25
CA SER A 467 35.63 26.10 11.95
C SER A 467 36.14 24.78 12.53
N LEU A 468 35.64 24.35 13.69
CA LEU A 468 35.97 23.05 14.28
C LEU A 468 35.27 21.92 13.53
N PHE A 469 33.98 22.07 13.23
CA PHE A 469 33.21 21.11 12.44
C PHE A 469 33.83 20.87 11.06
N GLY A 470 34.18 21.95 10.34
CA GLY A 470 34.88 21.88 9.06
C GLY A 470 36.21 21.14 9.15
N GLN A 471 37.01 21.39 10.19
CA GLN A 471 38.25 20.64 10.43
C GLN A 471 38.00 19.14 10.68
N ALA A 472 36.90 18.75 11.32
CA ALA A 472 36.54 17.35 11.50
C ALA A 472 36.14 16.69 10.17
N ILE A 473 35.33 17.34 9.34
CA ILE A 473 34.98 16.82 8.01
C ILE A 473 36.23 16.72 7.11
N VAL A 474 37.13 17.71 7.12
CA VAL A 474 38.39 17.65 6.35
C VAL A 474 39.20 16.40 6.70
N ARG A 475 39.33 16.07 7.99
CA ARG A 475 40.01 14.83 8.42
C ARG A 475 39.28 13.58 7.94
N ALA A 476 37.95 13.52 8.09
CA ALA A 476 37.14 12.39 7.66
C ALA A 476 37.23 12.15 6.14
N ALA A 477 37.09 13.20 5.33
CA ALA A 477 37.18 13.11 3.87
C ALA A 477 38.59 12.73 3.38
N GLN A 478 39.66 13.20 4.06
CA GLN A 478 41.04 12.80 3.77
C GLN A 478 41.30 11.34 4.14
N SER A 479 40.87 10.89 5.33
CA SER A 479 41.03 9.50 5.76
C SER A 479 40.19 8.51 4.97
N ALA A 480 38.99 8.89 4.52
CA ALA A 480 38.15 8.07 3.65
C ALA A 480 38.63 8.07 2.18
N GLY A 481 39.43 9.05 1.77
CA GLY A 481 39.76 9.34 0.38
C GLY A 481 41.26 9.26 0.05
N GLY A 482 41.82 8.05 0.02
CA GLY A 482 43.14 7.79 -0.53
C GLY A 482 43.22 8.11 -2.03
N ASP A 483 43.65 9.32 -2.36
CA ASP A 483 43.80 9.88 -3.72
C ASP A 483 42.53 9.86 -4.60
N ALA A 484 41.59 10.76 -4.26
CA ALA A 484 40.40 11.06 -5.03
C ALA A 484 40.65 11.86 -6.34
N SER A 485 41.87 11.78 -6.93
CA SER A 485 42.17 12.25 -8.30
C SER A 485 42.03 11.16 -9.37
N SER A 486 41.74 9.92 -8.97
CA SER A 486 41.54 8.77 -9.85
C SER A 486 40.18 8.83 -10.58
N ASP A 487 40.20 8.74 -11.92
CA ASP A 487 39.00 8.78 -12.77
C ASP A 487 38.14 7.51 -12.67
N TRP A 488 37.28 7.45 -11.64
CA TRP A 488 36.29 6.37 -11.46
C TRP A 488 35.08 6.54 -12.39
N VAL A 489 34.98 5.70 -13.42
CA VAL A 489 33.88 5.74 -14.39
C VAL A 489 32.61 5.13 -13.80
N GLU A 490 31.62 5.97 -13.51
CA GLU A 490 30.30 5.57 -13.02
C GLU A 490 29.45 4.98 -14.16
N ALA A 491 29.31 3.65 -14.19
CA ALA A 491 28.45 2.95 -15.15
C ALA A 491 26.97 3.21 -14.85
N SER A 492 26.19 3.60 -15.86
CA SER A 492 24.82 4.08 -15.70
C SER A 492 23.75 2.99 -15.81
N SER A 493 22.68 3.17 -15.04
CA SER A 493 21.37 2.47 -15.07
C SER A 493 21.31 0.96 -14.76
N GLU A 494 20.53 0.65 -13.72
CA GLU A 494 19.59 -0.49 -13.54
C GLU A 494 20.07 -1.96 -13.78
N THR A 495 21.28 -2.26 -14.26
CA THR A 495 21.79 -3.65 -14.42
C THR A 495 23.25 -3.86 -13.99
N SER A 496 23.47 -4.80 -13.06
CA SER A 496 24.71 -5.55 -12.79
C SER A 496 26.06 -4.81 -12.78
N GLY A 497 26.50 -4.40 -11.59
CA GLY A 497 27.92 -4.17 -11.26
C GLY A 497 28.37 -2.72 -11.24
N SER A 498 28.93 -2.30 -10.11
CA SER A 498 29.87 -1.17 -10.07
C SER A 498 31.28 -1.71 -10.32
N TRP A 499 32.09 -1.00 -11.11
CA TRP A 499 33.37 -1.51 -11.58
C TRP A 499 34.54 -0.60 -11.18
N ILE A 500 35.64 -1.21 -10.75
CA ILE A 500 36.93 -0.57 -10.46
C ILE A 500 37.84 -0.76 -11.69
N LYS A 501 38.37 0.33 -12.23
CA LYS A 501 39.46 0.27 -13.21
C LYS A 501 40.80 0.31 -12.47
N SER A 502 41.63 -0.71 -12.65
CA SER A 502 42.96 -0.81 -12.06
C SER A 502 43.99 -1.07 -13.18
N GLY A 503 44.67 -0.01 -13.62
CA GLY A 503 45.43 -0.05 -14.88
C GLY A 503 44.51 -0.28 -16.08
N ASP A 504 44.86 -1.20 -16.96
CA ASP A 504 44.05 -1.58 -18.13
C ASP A 504 42.97 -2.65 -17.82
N GLN A 505 42.85 -3.12 -16.58
CA GLN A 505 41.86 -4.13 -16.20
C GLN A 505 40.66 -3.54 -15.44
N MET A 506 39.49 -4.15 -15.69
CA MET A 506 38.21 -3.84 -15.04
C MET A 506 37.87 -4.95 -14.05
N GLN A 507 37.57 -4.60 -12.80
CA GLN A 507 37.21 -5.54 -11.73
C GLN A 507 35.85 -5.17 -11.11
N LEU A 508 35.07 -6.19 -10.72
CA LEU A 508 33.78 -5.97 -10.07
C LEU A 508 33.99 -5.50 -8.60
N MET A 509 33.26 -4.50 -8.15
CA MET A 509 33.23 -4.07 -6.75
C MET A 509 32.58 -5.13 -5.84
N THR A 510 33.15 -5.38 -4.66
CA THR A 510 32.41 -5.98 -3.55
C THR A 510 31.43 -4.96 -2.96
N ALA A 511 30.39 -5.44 -2.26
CA ALA A 511 29.42 -4.57 -1.60
C ALA A 511 30.08 -3.63 -0.56
N GLU A 512 31.07 -4.14 0.17
CA GLU A 512 31.88 -3.41 1.16
C GLU A 512 32.63 -2.24 0.51
N LYS A 513 33.46 -2.50 -0.52
CA LYS A 513 34.23 -1.47 -1.23
C LYS A 513 33.34 -0.43 -1.91
N ARG A 514 32.15 -0.83 -2.38
CA ARG A 514 31.15 0.09 -2.89
C ARG A 514 30.59 0.99 -1.77
N GLY A 515 30.37 0.45 -0.58
CA GLY A 515 29.98 1.21 0.61
C GLY A 515 31.04 2.22 1.03
N GLU A 516 32.31 1.79 1.14
CA GLU A 516 33.46 2.65 1.42
C GLU A 516 33.56 3.82 0.42
N TYR A 517 33.49 3.51 -0.89
CA TYR A 517 33.52 4.52 -1.96
C TYR A 517 32.36 5.52 -1.87
N LEU A 518 31.13 5.04 -1.63
CA LEU A 518 29.96 5.91 -1.49
C LEU A 518 30.07 6.81 -0.25
N ARG A 519 30.55 6.28 0.88
CA ARG A 519 30.82 7.05 2.11
C ARG A 519 31.88 8.12 1.88
N ALA A 520 32.98 7.79 1.22
CA ALA A 520 34.04 8.74 0.87
C ALA A 520 33.55 9.86 -0.07
N ARG A 521 32.74 9.51 -1.09
CA ARG A 521 32.10 10.47 -2.00
C ARG A 521 31.16 11.41 -1.25
N ALA A 522 30.32 10.88 -0.35
CA ALA A 522 29.40 11.67 0.44
C ALA A 522 30.13 12.62 1.41
N LEU A 523 31.15 12.14 2.13
CA LEU A 523 31.99 12.98 2.99
C LEU A 523 32.68 14.12 2.21
N LYS A 524 33.11 13.88 0.97
CA LYS A 524 33.62 14.92 0.09
C LYS A 524 32.53 15.92 -0.33
N GLN A 525 31.32 15.46 -0.65
CA GLN A 525 30.20 16.35 -0.98
C GLN A 525 29.80 17.24 0.21
N ILE A 526 29.79 16.68 1.42
CA ILE A 526 29.56 17.43 2.67
C ILE A 526 30.66 18.47 2.89
N HIS A 527 31.94 18.09 2.72
CA HIS A 527 33.07 19.02 2.76
C HIS A 527 32.90 20.17 1.76
N ASP A 528 32.68 19.85 0.48
CA ASP A 528 32.65 20.83 -0.60
C ASP A 528 31.44 21.78 -0.46
N ALA A 529 30.28 21.28 0.00
CA ALA A 529 29.11 22.10 0.35
C ALA A 529 29.34 22.97 1.59
N HIS A 530 29.99 22.42 2.63
CA HIS A 530 30.32 23.17 3.84
C HIS A 530 31.30 24.30 3.57
N MET A 531 32.34 24.06 2.77
CA MET A 531 33.29 25.09 2.34
C MET A 531 32.66 26.07 1.33
N GLY A 532 31.69 25.61 0.53
CA GLY A 532 30.85 26.44 -0.34
C GLY A 532 29.82 27.32 0.37
N GLY A 533 29.71 27.26 1.70
CA GLY A 533 28.89 28.17 2.51
C GLY A 533 27.57 27.59 3.03
N ALA A 534 27.29 26.29 2.86
CA ALA A 534 26.06 25.67 3.37
C ALA A 534 25.84 25.89 4.88
N PRO A 535 24.59 25.91 5.39
CA PRO A 535 24.32 26.04 6.83
C PRO A 535 25.00 24.92 7.64
N LEU A 536 25.59 25.26 8.79
CA LEU A 536 26.30 24.30 9.66
C LEU A 536 25.39 23.11 10.02
N GLY A 537 24.14 23.40 10.42
CA GLY A 537 23.14 22.37 10.74
C GLY A 537 22.80 21.44 9.57
N LYS A 538 22.88 21.90 8.31
CA LYS A 538 22.67 21.02 7.15
C LYS A 538 23.84 20.04 7.03
N SER A 539 25.08 20.53 7.05
CA SER A 539 26.28 19.69 7.04
C SER A 539 26.37 18.70 8.22
N ILE A 540 25.72 18.99 9.35
CA ILE A 540 25.57 18.05 10.48
C ILE A 540 24.56 16.95 10.17
N SER A 541 23.39 17.30 9.60
CA SER A 541 22.37 16.33 9.18
C SER A 541 22.93 15.39 8.10
N ASP A 542 23.55 15.95 7.07
CA ASP A 542 24.19 15.19 5.99
C ASP A 542 25.25 14.19 6.55
N LEU A 543 26.00 14.60 7.58
CA LEU A 543 27.02 13.77 8.23
C LEU A 543 26.40 12.66 9.11
N PHE A 544 25.26 12.92 9.75
CA PHE A 544 24.50 11.91 10.49
C PHE A 544 23.99 10.81 9.55
N GLU A 545 23.41 11.16 8.40
CA GLU A 545 22.95 10.18 7.41
C GLU A 545 24.08 9.25 6.94
N VAL A 546 25.27 9.80 6.70
CA VAL A 546 26.44 9.09 6.18
C VAL A 546 27.14 8.19 7.22
N LEU A 547 27.04 8.50 8.52
CA LEU A 547 27.77 7.79 9.57
C LEU A 547 26.90 6.97 10.54
N ALA A 548 25.65 7.37 10.79
CA ALA A 548 24.82 6.75 11.82
C ALA A 548 23.70 5.86 11.25
N GLU A 549 23.07 6.24 10.13
CA GLU A 549 21.80 5.63 9.70
C GLU A 549 21.91 4.10 9.46
N GLU A 550 23.02 3.62 8.88
CA GLU A 550 23.26 2.19 8.63
C GLU A 550 23.35 1.32 9.89
N HIS A 551 23.44 1.95 11.07
CA HIS A 551 23.52 1.27 12.36
C HIS A 551 22.19 1.27 13.15
N LEU A 552 21.16 1.97 12.67
CA LEU A 552 19.87 2.14 13.36
C LEU A 552 18.92 0.95 13.13
N ILE A 553 19.39 -0.24 13.49
CA ILE A 553 18.72 -1.52 13.18
C ILE A 553 17.67 -1.90 14.24
N GLN A 554 18.04 -1.90 15.52
CA GLN A 554 17.07 -1.95 16.62
C GLN A 554 16.33 -0.60 16.72
N PRO A 555 15.20 -0.49 17.44
CA PRO A 555 14.50 0.78 17.59
C PRO A 555 15.39 1.87 18.20
N HIS A 556 15.67 2.91 17.42
CA HIS A 556 16.40 4.09 17.87
C HIS A 556 15.52 5.32 17.76
N ILE A 557 15.59 6.19 18.76
CA ILE A 557 15.14 7.58 18.64
C ILE A 557 16.38 8.46 18.54
N ILE A 558 16.46 9.23 17.46
CA ILE A 558 17.46 10.27 17.26
C ILE A 558 16.78 11.61 17.53
N TYR A 559 17.26 12.38 18.51
CA TYR A 559 16.64 13.65 18.92
C TYR A 559 17.61 14.83 18.88
N ASP A 560 17.10 16.04 19.12
CA ASP A 560 17.82 17.31 18.99
C ASP A 560 18.40 17.49 17.58
N PHE A 561 17.54 17.84 16.63
CA PHE A 561 17.94 18.17 15.25
C PHE A 561 18.40 19.64 15.14
N PRO A 562 19.23 19.99 14.15
CA PRO A 562 19.54 21.38 13.85
C PRO A 562 18.32 22.16 13.31
N LEU A 563 18.22 23.44 13.67
CA LEU A 563 17.20 24.37 13.20
C LEU A 563 17.19 24.51 11.66
N ALA A 564 18.38 24.48 11.05
CA ALA A 564 18.58 24.65 9.61
C ALA A 564 17.93 23.56 8.72
N VAL A 565 17.46 22.46 9.30
CA VAL A 565 16.73 21.39 8.60
C VAL A 565 15.33 21.14 9.18
N SER A 566 14.85 22.04 10.05
CA SER A 566 13.66 21.82 10.90
C SER A 566 12.73 23.05 10.96
N PRO A 567 12.17 23.52 9.81
CA PRO A 567 11.49 24.82 9.73
C PRO A 567 10.24 24.93 10.61
N LEU A 568 9.55 23.82 10.94
CA LEU A 568 8.28 23.84 11.69
C LEU A 568 8.43 23.46 13.18
N SER A 569 9.63 23.05 13.59
CA SER A 569 9.94 22.59 14.95
C SER A 569 10.36 23.73 15.86
N LYS A 570 10.01 23.64 17.16
CA LYS A 570 10.33 24.66 18.17
C LYS A 570 11.81 24.67 18.54
N VAL A 571 12.40 25.86 18.68
CA VAL A 571 13.81 26.04 19.09
C VAL A 571 14.00 25.60 20.54
N LYS A 572 15.12 24.93 20.85
CA LYS A 572 15.50 24.61 22.23
C LYS A 572 15.78 25.89 23.04
N PRO A 573 15.29 26.02 24.29
CA PRO A 573 15.52 27.23 25.10
C PRO A 573 16.99 27.52 25.45
N ASP A 574 17.86 26.50 25.40
CA ASP A 574 19.27 26.53 25.80
C ASP A 574 20.26 26.45 24.62
N GLU A 575 19.85 25.88 23.48
CA GLU A 575 20.67 25.69 22.27
C GLU A 575 19.97 26.29 21.02
N PRO A 576 20.17 27.58 20.68
CA PRO A 576 19.33 28.28 19.70
C PRO A 576 19.49 27.80 18.23
N ASP A 577 20.58 27.13 17.89
CA ASP A 577 20.77 26.49 16.57
C ASP A 577 20.08 25.11 16.45
N TRP A 578 19.36 24.67 17.49
CA TRP A 578 18.81 23.32 17.64
C TRP A 578 17.33 23.36 18.00
N VAL A 579 16.60 22.29 17.69
CA VAL A 579 15.14 22.18 17.88
C VAL A 579 14.74 20.96 18.70
N GLU A 580 13.61 21.10 19.38
CA GLU A 580 12.88 20.01 20.05
C GLU A 580 12.19 19.11 19.01
N ARG A 581 13.00 18.33 18.27
CA ARG A 581 12.58 17.35 17.24
C ARG A 581 13.25 16.01 17.50
N PHE A 582 12.56 14.93 17.13
CA PHE A 582 13.16 13.62 16.97
C PHE A 582 12.63 12.88 15.73
N GLU A 583 13.41 11.93 15.26
CA GLU A 583 13.01 10.92 14.29
C GLU A 583 13.32 9.54 14.86
N PHE A 584 12.49 8.55 14.51
CA PHE A 584 12.70 7.19 14.96
C PHE A 584 12.93 6.21 13.81
N TYR A 585 13.92 5.36 14.01
CA TYR A 585 14.50 4.48 13.00
C TYR A 585 14.43 3.03 13.48
N ILE A 586 14.01 2.13 12.60
CA ILE A 586 13.91 0.69 12.87
C ILE A 586 14.28 -0.04 11.58
N GLY A 587 15.16 -1.04 11.65
CA GLY A 587 15.61 -1.80 10.47
C GLY A 587 16.50 -1.00 9.50
N GLY A 588 17.10 0.12 9.95
CA GLY A 588 18.00 0.96 9.14
C GLY A 588 17.28 1.96 8.21
N PHE A 589 16.09 2.42 8.58
CA PHE A 589 15.36 3.49 7.89
C PHE A 589 14.36 4.19 8.84
N GLU A 590 14.03 5.44 8.51
CA GLU A 590 13.09 6.31 9.24
C GLU A 590 11.66 5.72 9.19
N ILE A 591 10.98 5.65 10.33
CA ILE A 591 9.59 5.17 10.46
C ILE A 591 8.63 6.31 10.82
N GLY A 592 9.13 7.36 11.47
CA GLY A 592 8.38 8.58 11.74
C GLY A 592 9.23 9.73 12.30
N ASN A 593 8.63 10.92 12.31
CA ASN A 593 9.23 12.20 12.68
C ASN A 593 8.26 12.98 13.57
N ALA A 594 8.77 13.64 14.61
CA ALA A 594 7.99 14.27 15.66
C ALA A 594 8.68 15.49 16.27
N PHE A 595 7.92 16.48 16.72
CA PHE A 595 8.49 17.69 17.33
C PHE A 595 7.54 18.39 18.30
N SER A 596 8.13 19.15 19.23
CA SER A 596 7.43 20.23 19.91
C SER A 596 7.14 21.33 18.91
N GLU A 597 5.91 21.83 18.91
CA GLU A 597 5.41 22.65 17.82
C GLU A 597 5.80 24.12 17.91
N LEU A 598 6.22 24.68 16.77
CA LEU A 598 6.42 26.11 16.64
C LEU A 598 5.05 26.83 16.73
N ASN A 599 4.77 27.35 17.92
CA ASN A 599 3.52 28.05 18.22
C ASN A 599 3.68 29.59 18.29
N ASP A 600 4.81 30.12 17.83
CA ASP A 600 5.06 31.56 17.66
C ASP A 600 4.67 32.00 16.22
N PRO A 601 3.67 32.88 16.03
CA PRO A 601 3.21 33.31 14.72
C PRO A 601 4.17 34.28 14.00
N GLU A 602 5.05 34.97 14.71
CA GLU A 602 6.05 35.85 14.11
C GLU A 602 7.27 35.05 13.64
N ASP A 603 7.76 34.12 14.46
CA ASP A 603 8.84 33.23 14.05
C ASP A 603 8.43 32.30 12.90
N GLN A 604 7.22 31.73 12.96
CA GLN A 604 6.69 30.91 11.86
C GLN A 604 6.61 31.69 10.54
N ARG A 605 6.26 32.99 10.60
CA ARG A 605 6.24 33.84 9.40
C ARG A 605 7.64 34.05 8.83
N ARG A 606 8.63 34.42 9.67
CA ARG A 606 10.03 34.61 9.23
C ARG A 606 10.54 33.36 8.51
N ARG A 607 10.31 32.18 9.09
CA ARG A 607 10.73 30.91 8.47
C ARG A 607 10.04 30.61 7.14
N PHE A 608 8.78 31.00 6.96
CA PHE A 608 8.11 30.91 5.65
C PHE A 608 8.65 31.95 4.64
N GLU A 609 9.06 33.13 5.10
CA GLU A 609 9.72 34.14 4.25
C GLU A 609 11.11 33.62 3.80
N ASP A 610 11.88 32.99 4.70
CA ASP A 610 13.16 32.34 4.37
C ASP A 610 12.98 31.14 3.42
N GLN A 611 11.96 30.29 3.64
CA GLN A 611 11.65 29.18 2.73
C GLN A 611 11.26 29.65 1.33
N LEU A 612 10.54 30.77 1.20
CA LEU A 612 10.29 31.39 -0.10
C LEU A 612 11.60 31.84 -0.79
N HIS A 613 12.56 32.41 -0.06
CA HIS A 613 13.85 32.81 -0.64
C HIS A 613 14.69 31.61 -1.13
N GLU A 614 14.63 30.45 -0.48
CA GLU A 614 15.28 29.23 -1.01
C GLU A 614 14.52 28.64 -2.21
N LYS A 615 13.17 28.73 -2.21
CA LYS A 615 12.34 28.36 -3.36
C LYS A 615 12.65 29.21 -4.60
N GLU A 616 12.85 30.52 -4.44
CA GLU A 616 13.30 31.43 -5.50
C GLU A 616 14.70 31.09 -6.04
N ARG A 617 15.54 30.38 -5.28
CA ARG A 617 16.85 29.87 -5.71
C ARG A 617 16.78 28.49 -6.39
N GLY A 618 15.60 27.88 -6.47
CA GLY A 618 15.35 26.60 -7.15
C GLY A 618 15.05 25.42 -6.24
N ASP A 619 14.78 25.64 -4.94
CA ASP A 619 14.29 24.58 -4.05
C ASP A 619 12.79 24.29 -4.30
N ASP A 620 12.52 23.34 -5.19
CA ASP A 620 11.17 22.87 -5.52
C ASP A 620 10.42 22.28 -4.30
N GLU A 621 11.13 21.85 -3.25
CA GLU A 621 10.60 21.16 -2.06
C GLU A 621 10.32 22.12 -0.88
N ALA A 622 10.94 23.30 -0.86
CA ALA A 622 10.75 24.33 0.16
C ALA A 622 9.29 24.83 0.31
N HIS A 623 8.89 25.17 1.54
CA HIS A 623 7.52 25.59 1.88
C HIS A 623 7.09 26.88 1.18
N ALA A 624 5.80 26.96 0.83
CA ALA A 624 5.15 28.20 0.43
C ALA A 624 4.46 28.89 1.63
N MET A 625 4.30 30.22 1.57
CA MET A 625 3.67 31.02 2.62
C MET A 625 2.17 30.71 2.78
N ASP A 626 1.81 30.06 3.89
CA ASP A 626 0.42 29.88 4.31
C ASP A 626 0.00 30.97 5.32
N ALA A 627 -0.50 32.09 4.78
CA ALA A 627 -0.94 33.24 5.57
C ALA A 627 -2.18 32.95 6.45
N ASP A 628 -2.96 31.91 6.14
CA ASP A 628 -4.12 31.52 6.94
C ASP A 628 -3.71 30.63 8.12
N TYR A 629 -2.68 29.79 7.97
CA TYR A 629 -2.06 29.09 9.11
C TYR A 629 -1.32 30.06 10.04
N VAL A 630 -0.56 31.03 9.51
CA VAL A 630 0.03 32.10 10.34
C VAL A 630 -1.05 32.91 11.08
N ARG A 631 -2.22 33.15 10.46
CA ARG A 631 -3.37 33.76 11.14
C ARG A 631 -3.94 32.85 12.24
N ALA A 632 -4.00 31.53 12.02
CA ALA A 632 -4.45 30.59 13.03
C ALA A 632 -3.51 30.56 14.25
N LEU A 633 -2.19 30.51 14.05
CA LEU A 633 -1.22 30.64 15.14
C LEU A 633 -1.40 31.93 15.94
N ALA A 634 -1.76 33.04 15.27
CA ALA A 634 -2.04 34.33 15.93
C ALA A 634 -3.34 34.38 16.75
N TYR A 635 -4.23 33.37 16.65
CA TYR A 635 -5.31 33.16 17.63
C TYR A 635 -4.86 32.36 18.87
N GLY A 636 -3.67 31.75 18.82
CA GLY A 636 -3.05 31.01 19.92
C GLY A 636 -3.10 29.50 19.71
N LEU A 637 -2.02 28.92 19.17
CA LEU A 637 -1.76 27.48 19.30
C LEU A 637 -1.17 27.23 20.71
N PRO A 638 -1.76 26.38 21.57
CA PRO A 638 -1.14 26.00 22.83
C PRO A 638 0.22 25.30 22.60
N PRO A 639 1.10 25.20 23.61
CA PRO A 639 2.23 24.28 23.54
C PRO A 639 1.70 22.90 23.12
N THR A 640 2.24 22.34 22.05
CA THR A 640 1.69 21.15 21.38
C THR A 640 2.85 20.28 20.96
N GLY A 641 2.65 18.96 20.95
CA GLY A 641 3.52 18.01 20.25
C GLY A 641 2.77 17.41 19.06
N GLY A 642 3.45 17.27 17.93
CA GLY A 642 2.97 16.54 16.75
C GLY A 642 3.92 15.41 16.35
N GLU A 643 3.36 14.31 15.84
CA GLU A 643 4.12 13.14 15.35
C GLU A 643 3.45 12.55 14.10
N GLY A 644 4.27 12.24 13.08
CA GLY A 644 3.88 11.53 11.87
C GLY A 644 4.56 10.17 11.77
N ILE A 645 3.79 9.11 11.53
CA ILE A 645 4.26 7.72 11.43
C ILE A 645 3.87 7.12 10.07
N GLY A 646 4.84 6.61 9.32
CA GLY A 646 4.62 5.94 8.04
C GLY A 646 4.02 4.54 8.22
N ILE A 647 2.69 4.41 8.07
CA ILE A 647 1.98 3.13 8.27
C ILE A 647 2.45 2.05 7.29
N ASP A 648 2.79 2.43 6.06
CA ASP A 648 3.39 1.49 5.09
C ASP A 648 4.72 0.91 5.62
N ARG A 649 5.61 1.77 6.11
CA ARG A 649 6.93 1.39 6.67
C ARG A 649 6.79 0.55 7.95
N LEU A 650 5.88 0.93 8.86
CA LEU A 650 5.54 0.14 10.05
C LEU A 650 4.95 -1.24 9.68
N THR A 651 4.12 -1.30 8.62
CA THR A 651 3.60 -2.59 8.13
C THR A 651 4.74 -3.47 7.62
N MET A 652 5.69 -2.94 6.84
CA MET A 652 6.82 -3.71 6.30
C MET A 652 7.62 -4.43 7.40
N LEU A 653 7.88 -3.76 8.52
CA LEU A 653 8.53 -4.35 9.69
C LEU A 653 7.72 -5.52 10.25
N LEU A 654 6.44 -5.26 10.56
CA LEU A 654 5.54 -6.25 11.19
C LEU A 654 5.21 -7.45 10.28
N THR A 655 5.39 -7.32 8.97
CA THR A 655 5.17 -8.39 7.97
C THR A 655 6.46 -8.92 7.32
N GLY A 656 7.65 -8.56 7.83
CA GLY A 656 8.94 -9.03 7.30
C GLY A 656 9.20 -8.67 5.83
N SER A 657 8.54 -7.64 5.31
CA SER A 657 8.40 -7.40 3.87
C SER A 657 9.49 -6.48 3.31
N ARG A 658 10.18 -6.95 2.26
CA ARG A 658 11.36 -6.29 1.66
C ARG A 658 11.04 -4.98 0.93
N SER A 659 9.78 -4.78 0.52
CA SER A 659 9.38 -3.62 -0.28
C SER A 659 8.07 -3.01 0.20
N ILE A 660 7.97 -1.68 0.11
CA ILE A 660 6.72 -0.93 0.28
C ILE A 660 5.63 -1.40 -0.70
N ARG A 661 6.05 -2.00 -1.83
CA ARG A 661 5.15 -2.60 -2.83
C ARG A 661 4.55 -3.94 -2.41
N ASP A 662 5.11 -4.63 -1.41
CA ASP A 662 4.46 -5.82 -0.83
C ASP A 662 3.24 -5.40 0.03
N VAL A 663 3.36 -4.29 0.76
CA VAL A 663 2.34 -3.83 1.73
C VAL A 663 1.29 -2.87 1.14
N ILE A 664 1.42 -2.47 -0.12
CA ILE A 664 0.42 -1.68 -0.88
C ILE A 664 -0.27 -2.59 -1.91
N LEU A 665 -1.61 -2.60 -1.93
CA LEU A 665 -2.39 -3.46 -2.82
C LEU A 665 -2.07 -3.22 -4.30
N PHE A 666 -2.11 -1.96 -4.73
CA PHE A 666 -1.84 -1.52 -6.10
C PHE A 666 -0.79 -0.41 -6.08
N PRO A 667 0.51 -0.73 -5.99
CA PRO A 667 1.57 0.27 -5.97
C PRO A 667 1.71 0.96 -7.34
N LEU A 668 2.28 2.16 -7.38
CA LEU A 668 2.49 2.84 -8.66
C LEU A 668 3.64 2.19 -9.43
N LEU A 669 3.36 1.78 -10.66
CA LEU A 669 4.32 1.17 -11.57
C LEU A 669 4.41 1.99 -12.86
N ARG A 670 5.58 2.02 -13.49
CA ARG A 670 5.71 2.54 -14.87
C ARG A 670 4.75 1.73 -15.78
N PRO A 671 4.13 2.33 -16.81
CA PRO A 671 3.39 1.58 -17.81
C PRO A 671 4.25 0.47 -18.42
N ALA A 672 3.68 -0.71 -18.64
CA ALA A 672 4.42 -1.80 -19.27
C ALA A 672 4.86 -1.37 -20.69
N LYS A 673 6.13 -1.63 -21.04
CA LYS A 673 6.57 -1.50 -22.44
C LYS A 673 5.74 -2.50 -23.26
N LYS A 674 5.01 -2.04 -24.29
CA LYS A 674 4.39 -2.98 -25.23
C LYS A 674 5.50 -3.84 -25.84
N PRO A 675 5.31 -5.17 -25.97
CA PRO A 675 6.25 -5.98 -26.73
C PRO A 675 6.35 -5.39 -28.14
N VAL A 676 7.56 -5.09 -28.58
CA VAL A 676 7.79 -4.75 -29.99
C VAL A 676 7.56 -6.04 -30.74
N LEU A 677 6.48 -6.08 -31.53
CA LEU A 677 6.32 -7.11 -32.55
C LEU A 677 7.47 -6.94 -33.53
N GLU A 678 8.51 -7.77 -33.37
CA GLU A 678 9.52 -7.94 -34.39
C GLU A 678 8.80 -8.28 -35.69
N LYS A 679 9.09 -7.53 -36.76
CA LYS A 679 8.57 -7.88 -38.07
C LYS A 679 9.21 -9.21 -38.44
N SER A 680 8.40 -10.24 -38.57
CA SER A 680 8.80 -11.46 -39.28
C SER A 680 9.36 -11.04 -40.64
N ASP A 681 10.63 -11.38 -40.91
CA ASP A 681 11.27 -11.01 -42.16
C ASP A 681 10.42 -11.46 -43.35
N GLU A 682 10.17 -10.54 -44.29
CA GLU A 682 9.50 -10.89 -45.54
C GLU A 682 10.42 -11.86 -46.31
N PRO A 683 9.92 -13.03 -46.76
CA PRO A 683 10.74 -13.98 -47.49
C PRO A 683 11.21 -13.33 -48.80
N THR A 684 12.52 -13.12 -48.91
CA THR A 684 13.16 -12.57 -50.12
C THR A 684 12.86 -13.46 -51.32
N ALA A 685 12.23 -12.87 -52.34
CA ALA A 685 11.85 -13.52 -53.60
C ALA A 685 13.00 -13.56 -54.63
#